data_AF-A0A3D5RKQ0-F1
#
_entry.id   AF-A0A3D5RKQ0-F1
#
_cell.length_a   1.000
_cell.length_b   1.000
_cell.length_c   1.000
_cell.angle_alpha   90.00
_cell.angle_beta   90.00
_cell.angle_gamma   90.00
#
_symmetry.space_group_name_H-M   'P 1'
#
loop_
_entity.id
_entity.type
_entity.pdbx_description
1 polymer ?
#
loop_
_entity_poly.entity_id
_entity_poly.type
_entity_poly.pdbx_seq_one_letter_code
_entity_poly.pdbx_strand_id
1 'polypeptide(L)'
;MGTISIVHILSPPTLFYHKKIKKAKNILKLLICEAFMQDFQKQCYEKLELNIIIKKLADIAILPAVKKQILELKPINDLNILNVELTNVEECTGIVRRLERAPFYLASEYDNTLKLLKKGGSLSGLEIYDTVKLYQTISANCNLVNDLNKFQIEANYYRELVNELYINQYINKELIKSIDENGNVLDDASVELKSIRKKLVNIEANVKQKLQEIISKEGSKLSQTSVVLRDDRFCLAVKSEYKNVVKGVIHDTSASMQTCFIEPLAVSQLMNDKVRLLEQEKEEINSILKRLSELLQGEVEVLINNFDILKKIDLMFAKAVLAISYDGNKPNLNLNCKLDLKNARHPLLKVKKVIPNNVTFGNDYLGIVVTGPNTGGKTVLLKTVGLLCGMVKYGLLIPADSDSNVMIYDQIFCDIGDDQSIESNLSTFSSHMQNITKIIDSVTPNSLVLFDEIGSGTDPIEGSNLAKSILKYLIEHDVSFITTTHYSQLKAFAFDEPKIVNASMEFDQNTLSPTYHLLLGVSGSSNAFNIAKKLGLKEEIIKNAKKITITSDDDIRKLIFKLEKQSKEVEARNIELKQALASVNNEKRELQERLNKIEKERQSILKKAQQEADEFVSKITNEAMDTLNEVKNINKDKVKLHEIIEAKHKVDKLGGTVVTKKMVDKIDQKLAKVGDDVYIKSYDQYGVIERITKDGMYEVAIGNMSLKLNRDDFNVVDKVAYSNQQKSEIGYSKSRASISLTLDLRGKRYEEAKDLLDKYIDDLMASGIKQANIIHGYGTGVIRELVQSYLKNNKNISSYRYGGENEGGFGVTVVTLK
;
A
#
# COMPACT_ATOMS: atom_id res chain seq x y z
N MET A 1 -70.88 37.58 49.36
CA MET A 1 -70.57 38.82 48.63
C MET A 1 -69.11 39.20 48.93
N GLY A 2 -68.31 39.52 47.92
CA GLY A 2 -67.10 40.35 48.10
C GLY A 2 -65.73 39.67 48.12
N THR A 3 -65.17 39.46 46.92
CA THR A 3 -63.82 39.89 46.45
C THR A 3 -62.65 40.20 47.41
N ILE A 4 -61.50 39.57 47.07
CA ILE A 4 -60.11 40.09 46.96
C ILE A 4 -59.30 40.39 48.25
N SER A 5 -58.19 39.65 48.43
CA SER A 5 -56.83 40.22 48.57
C SER A 5 -55.73 39.17 48.37
N ILE A 6 -54.61 39.64 47.81
CA ILE A 6 -53.53 38.95 47.10
C ILE A 6 -52.32 38.73 48.05
N VAL A 7 -51.39 37.85 47.63
CA VAL A 7 -49.95 37.74 48.00
C VAL A 7 -49.69 36.70 49.12
N HIS A 8 -49.03 35.55 48.89
CA HIS A 8 -47.61 35.44 48.55
C HIS A 8 -47.26 34.22 47.68
N ILE A 9 -46.44 34.53 46.67
CA ILE A 9 -45.66 33.65 45.80
C ILE A 9 -44.62 32.87 46.61
N LEU A 10 -44.49 31.56 46.36
CA LEU A 10 -43.24 30.78 46.23
C LEU A 10 -43.56 29.32 45.88
N SER A 11 -43.38 28.95 44.61
CA SER A 11 -43.38 27.56 44.12
C SER A 11 -42.27 27.35 43.09
N PRO A 12 -41.67 26.16 42.97
CA PRO A 12 -40.24 26.01 42.73
C PRO A 12 -39.82 25.99 41.24
N PRO A 13 -38.74 26.71 40.85
CA PRO A 13 -38.07 26.56 39.56
C PRO A 13 -36.90 25.55 39.56
N THR A 14 -36.80 24.66 40.56
CA THR A 14 -35.60 23.83 40.79
C THR A 14 -35.51 22.57 39.92
N LEU A 15 -36.63 21.97 39.48
CA LEU A 15 -36.58 20.70 38.74
C LEU A 15 -36.14 20.85 37.26
N PHE A 16 -36.52 21.95 36.61
CA PHE A 16 -36.15 22.23 35.21
C PHE A 16 -34.70 22.71 35.07
N TYR A 17 -34.22 23.50 36.06
CA TYR A 17 -32.81 23.89 36.15
C TYR A 17 -31.90 22.68 36.39
N HIS A 18 -32.30 21.71 37.22
CA HIS A 18 -31.50 20.50 37.45
C HIS A 18 -31.32 19.62 36.20
N LYS A 19 -32.34 19.48 35.34
CA LYS A 19 -32.20 18.72 34.08
C LYS A 19 -31.28 19.43 33.07
N LYS A 20 -31.39 20.76 32.94
CA LYS A 20 -30.47 21.55 32.08
C LYS A 20 -29.05 21.56 32.62
N ILE A 21 -28.86 21.70 33.93
CA ILE A 21 -27.53 21.62 34.58
C ILE A 21 -26.94 20.22 34.45
N LYS A 22 -27.73 19.14 34.57
CA LYS A 22 -27.24 17.76 34.39
C LYS A 22 -26.86 17.50 32.93
N LYS A 23 -27.65 18.00 31.96
CA LYS A 23 -27.32 17.92 30.53
C LYS A 23 -26.07 18.75 30.18
N ALA A 24 -25.96 19.97 30.72
CA ALA A 24 -24.78 20.83 30.56
C ALA A 24 -23.54 20.23 31.23
N LYS A 25 -23.66 19.65 32.43
CA LYS A 25 -22.56 18.91 33.09
C LYS A 25 -22.15 17.66 32.31
N ASN A 26 -23.10 16.94 31.72
CA ASN A 26 -22.77 15.78 30.87
C ASN A 26 -22.09 16.20 29.57
N ILE A 27 -22.53 17.29 28.94
CA ILE A 27 -21.87 17.86 27.74
C ILE A 27 -20.48 18.39 28.09
N LEU A 28 -20.34 19.11 29.22
CA LEU A 28 -19.05 19.60 29.70
C LEU A 28 -18.12 18.43 30.06
N LYS A 29 -18.64 17.37 30.68
CA LYS A 29 -17.88 16.14 30.96
C LYS A 29 -17.46 15.44 29.66
N LEU A 30 -18.33 15.38 28.65
CA LEU A 30 -17.99 14.83 27.33
C LEU A 30 -16.88 15.63 26.64
N LEU A 31 -16.99 16.96 26.63
CA LEU A 31 -16.01 17.87 26.03
C LEU A 31 -14.66 17.84 26.77
N ILE A 32 -14.68 17.75 28.10
CA ILE A 32 -13.47 17.58 28.91
C ILE A 32 -12.83 16.21 28.64
N CYS A 33 -13.64 15.14 28.54
CA CYS A 33 -13.14 13.81 28.16
C CYS A 33 -12.54 13.83 26.75
N GLU A 34 -13.17 14.46 25.77
CA GLU A 34 -12.63 14.56 24.40
C GLU A 34 -11.31 15.34 24.35
N ALA A 35 -11.22 16.48 25.03
CA ALA A 35 -9.99 17.28 25.10
C ALA A 35 -8.87 16.52 25.81
N PHE A 36 -9.17 15.88 26.94
CA PHE A 36 -8.23 15.05 27.69
C PHE A 36 -7.72 13.87 26.85
N MET A 37 -8.60 13.22 26.10
CA MET A 37 -8.24 12.12 25.20
C MET A 37 -7.37 12.57 24.03
N GLN A 38 -7.60 13.77 23.48
CA GLN A 38 -6.74 14.32 22.45
C GLN A 38 -5.33 14.59 22.96
N ASP A 39 -5.19 15.18 24.15
CA ASP A 39 -3.90 15.41 24.77
C ASP A 39 -3.18 14.09 25.10
N PHE A 40 -3.92 13.09 25.58
CA PHE A 40 -3.37 11.78 25.88
C PHE A 40 -2.87 11.04 24.64
N GLN A 41 -3.65 11.06 23.54
CA GLN A 41 -3.23 10.50 22.26
C GLN A 41 -2.00 11.23 21.71
N LYS A 42 -1.93 12.57 21.85
CA LYS A 42 -0.77 13.34 21.44
C LYS A 42 0.49 12.94 22.20
N GLN A 43 0.42 12.79 23.53
CA GLN A 43 1.54 12.30 24.34
C GLN A 43 1.99 10.90 23.89
N CYS A 44 1.05 10.01 23.58
CA CYS A 44 1.42 8.68 23.08
C CYS A 44 2.11 8.76 21.70
N TYR A 45 1.60 9.58 20.77
CA TYR A 45 2.25 9.79 19.48
C TYR A 45 3.64 10.42 19.59
N GLU A 46 3.89 11.26 20.61
CA GLU A 46 5.23 11.76 20.92
C GLU A 46 6.15 10.65 21.45
N LYS A 47 5.68 9.80 22.36
CA LYS A 47 6.43 8.63 22.86
C LYS A 47 6.75 7.63 21.74
N LEU A 48 5.86 7.50 20.75
CA LEU A 48 6.04 6.70 19.54
C LEU A 48 6.86 7.39 18.44
N GLU A 49 7.31 8.63 18.65
CA GLU A 49 8.13 9.41 17.71
C GLU A 49 7.42 9.81 16.40
N LEU A 50 6.08 9.77 16.36
CA LEU A 50 5.29 10.17 15.19
C LEU A 50 5.45 11.67 14.89
N ASN A 51 5.60 12.51 15.92
CA ASN A 51 5.90 13.92 15.78
C ASN A 51 7.19 14.19 14.97
N ILE A 52 8.19 13.32 15.08
CA ILE A 52 9.43 13.42 14.30
C ILE A 52 9.17 13.09 12.82
N ILE A 53 8.32 12.10 12.53
CA ILE A 53 7.90 11.77 11.16
C ILE A 53 7.09 12.93 10.54
N ILE A 54 6.16 13.51 11.28
CA ILE A 54 5.37 14.66 10.81
C ILE A 54 6.25 15.88 10.57
N LYS A 55 7.24 16.14 11.42
CA LYS A 55 8.22 17.21 11.19
C LYS A 55 9.04 16.98 9.92
N LYS A 56 9.54 15.75 9.71
CA LYS A 56 10.24 15.38 8.47
C LYS A 56 9.35 15.57 7.24
N LEU A 57 8.06 15.24 7.33
CA LEU A 57 7.10 15.48 6.25
C LEU A 57 6.98 16.98 5.93
N ALA A 58 6.88 17.83 6.95
CA ALA A 58 6.80 19.28 6.79
C ALA A 58 8.08 19.85 6.16
N ASP A 59 9.26 19.32 6.52
CA ASP A 59 10.53 19.75 5.93
C ASP A 59 10.62 19.42 4.42
N ILE A 60 9.93 18.36 3.97
CA ILE A 60 9.87 17.93 2.56
C ILE A 60 8.88 18.76 1.73
N ALA A 61 7.82 19.30 2.32
CA ALA A 61 6.86 20.14 1.61
C ALA A 61 7.52 21.42 1.07
N ILE A 62 7.09 21.90 -0.10
CA ILE A 62 7.68 23.08 -0.74
C ILE A 62 6.95 24.34 -0.29
N LEU A 63 5.61 24.31 -0.30
CA LEU A 63 4.78 25.45 0.03
C LEU A 63 4.70 25.67 1.54
N PRO A 64 4.96 26.90 2.05
CA PRO A 64 4.82 27.21 3.48
C PRO A 64 3.44 26.87 4.05
N ALA A 65 2.38 27.08 3.27
CA ALA A 65 1.01 26.74 3.64
C ALA A 65 0.84 25.24 3.93
N VAL A 66 1.49 24.38 3.13
CA VAL A 66 1.45 22.93 3.28
C VAL A 66 2.28 22.49 4.47
N LYS A 67 3.43 23.13 4.73
CA LYS A 67 4.22 22.88 5.95
C LYS A 67 3.37 23.10 7.20
N LYS A 68 2.64 24.20 7.26
CA LYS A 68 1.73 24.49 8.38
C LYS A 68 0.59 23.48 8.46
N GLN A 69 -0.02 23.14 7.31
CA GLN A 69 -1.08 22.13 7.24
C GLN A 69 -0.61 20.76 7.77
N ILE A 70 0.63 20.35 7.45
CA ILE A 70 1.22 19.09 7.91
C ILE A 70 1.36 19.05 9.44
N LEU A 71 1.84 20.13 10.04
CA LEU A 71 2.02 20.22 11.49
C LEU A 71 0.69 20.22 12.25
N GLU A 72 -0.40 20.59 11.58
CA GLU A 72 -1.77 20.62 12.11
C GLU A 72 -2.59 19.38 11.71
N LEU A 73 -1.98 18.37 11.06
CA LEU A 73 -2.68 17.15 10.65
C LEU A 73 -3.29 16.42 11.84
N LYS A 74 -4.48 15.88 11.60
CA LYS A 74 -5.22 15.05 12.56
C LYS A 74 -5.31 13.62 12.04
N PRO A 75 -5.34 12.63 12.95
CA PRO A 75 -5.54 11.25 12.56
C PRO A 75 -6.91 11.05 11.92
N ILE A 76 -6.94 10.28 10.85
CA ILE A 76 -8.15 9.84 10.14
C ILE A 76 -8.52 8.45 10.69
N ASN A 77 -9.80 8.25 11.01
CA ASN A 77 -10.33 6.96 11.51
C ASN A 77 -11.22 6.26 10.48
N ASP A 78 -11.62 6.95 9.40
CA ASP A 78 -12.47 6.38 8.36
C ASP A 78 -11.63 5.54 7.39
N LEU A 79 -11.99 4.26 7.26
CA LEU A 79 -11.28 3.29 6.42
C LEU A 79 -11.32 3.66 4.93
N ASN A 80 -12.45 4.15 4.42
CA ASN A 80 -12.59 4.47 3.01
C ASN A 80 -11.75 5.69 2.65
N ILE A 81 -11.80 6.73 3.49
CA ILE A 81 -10.99 7.94 3.30
C ILE A 81 -9.50 7.59 3.35
N LEU A 82 -9.07 6.80 4.33
CA LEU A 82 -7.67 6.36 4.43
C LEU A 82 -7.22 5.53 3.23
N ASN A 83 -8.05 4.59 2.77
CA ASN A 83 -7.69 3.76 1.63
C ASN A 83 -7.52 4.60 0.35
N VAL A 84 -8.41 5.57 0.11
CA VAL A 84 -8.26 6.52 -1.00
C VAL A 84 -6.99 7.34 -0.85
N GLU A 85 -6.76 7.95 0.32
CA GLU A 85 -5.57 8.76 0.60
C GLU A 85 -4.27 7.97 0.38
N LEU A 86 -4.17 6.74 0.89
CA LEU A 86 -2.98 5.89 0.71
C LEU A 86 -2.81 5.45 -0.75
N THR A 87 -3.90 5.21 -1.49
CA THR A 87 -3.83 4.89 -2.93
C THR A 87 -3.27 6.07 -3.71
N ASN A 88 -3.72 7.29 -3.40
CA ASN A 88 -3.23 8.50 -4.03
C ASN A 88 -1.74 8.72 -3.74
N VAL A 89 -1.30 8.48 -2.50
CA VAL A 89 0.12 8.55 -2.14
C VAL A 89 0.95 7.46 -2.82
N GLU A 90 0.42 6.24 -2.95
CA GLU A 90 1.07 5.14 -3.66
C GLU A 90 1.25 5.45 -5.15
N GLU A 91 0.23 6.02 -5.80
CA GLU A 91 0.31 6.51 -7.17
C GLU A 91 1.42 7.56 -7.32
N CYS A 92 1.43 8.59 -6.47
CA CYS A 92 2.49 9.61 -6.47
C CYS A 92 3.88 9.02 -6.17
N THR A 93 3.97 8.00 -5.32
CA THR A 93 5.21 7.28 -5.04
C THR A 93 5.72 6.55 -6.28
N GLY A 94 4.81 5.96 -7.06
CA GLY A 94 5.12 5.36 -8.36
C GLY A 94 5.67 6.38 -9.36
N ILE A 95 5.12 7.60 -9.39
CA ILE A 95 5.61 8.70 -10.22
C ILE A 95 7.04 9.09 -9.82
N VAL A 96 7.27 9.39 -8.54
CA VAL A 96 8.59 9.83 -8.04
C VAL A 96 9.66 8.75 -8.23
N ARG A 97 9.33 7.46 -8.12
CA ARG A 97 10.28 6.36 -8.36
C ARG A 97 10.73 6.24 -9.82
N ARG A 98 9.92 6.67 -10.79
CA ARG A 98 10.17 6.51 -12.23
C ARG A 98 10.67 7.79 -12.90
N LEU A 99 10.20 8.94 -12.41
CA LEU A 99 10.52 10.27 -12.91
C LEU A 99 11.06 11.11 -11.75
N GLU A 100 10.47 12.28 -11.53
CA GLU A 100 10.81 13.20 -10.46
C GLU A 100 9.54 13.62 -9.71
N ARG A 101 9.74 14.40 -8.65
CA ARG A 101 8.64 15.07 -7.95
C ARG A 101 7.93 16.06 -8.88
N ALA A 102 6.64 16.30 -8.65
CA ALA A 102 5.91 17.41 -9.25
C ALA A 102 6.71 18.72 -9.15
N PRO A 103 6.88 19.46 -10.27
CA PRO A 103 7.68 20.67 -10.30
C PRO A 103 6.96 21.83 -9.60
N PHE A 104 7.69 22.61 -8.80
CA PHE A 104 7.21 23.83 -8.16
C PHE A 104 8.21 24.97 -8.37
N TYR A 105 7.72 26.08 -8.92
CA TYR A 105 8.47 27.35 -9.01
C TYR A 105 8.05 28.32 -7.90
N LEU A 106 6.84 28.17 -7.37
CA LEU A 106 6.33 28.94 -6.24
C LEU A 106 6.77 28.30 -4.91
N ALA A 107 7.39 29.10 -4.05
CA ALA A 107 7.83 28.67 -2.71
C ALA A 107 7.54 29.71 -1.60
N SER A 108 6.80 30.77 -1.92
CA SER A 108 6.48 31.88 -1.00
C SER A 108 5.09 31.73 -0.36
N GLU A 109 4.77 32.62 0.59
CA GLU A 109 3.46 32.69 1.25
C GLU A 109 2.39 33.35 0.38
N TYR A 110 1.77 32.58 -0.52
CA TYR A 110 0.78 33.10 -1.45
C TYR A 110 -0.62 33.34 -0.84
N ASP A 111 -0.93 32.72 0.32
CA ASP A 111 -2.22 32.94 1.01
C ASP A 111 -2.45 34.41 1.39
N ASN A 112 -1.37 35.15 1.70
CA ASN A 112 -1.47 36.58 2.05
C ASN A 112 -1.81 37.42 0.82
N THR A 113 -1.17 37.13 -0.32
CA THR A 113 -1.47 37.73 -1.63
C THR A 113 -2.93 37.50 -2.02
N LEU A 114 -3.43 36.27 -1.90
CA LEU A 114 -4.83 35.94 -2.18
C LEU A 114 -5.82 36.67 -1.26
N LYS A 115 -5.52 36.78 0.04
CA LYS A 115 -6.33 37.54 1.00
C LYS A 115 -6.36 39.03 0.67
N LEU A 116 -5.24 39.58 0.22
CA LEU A 116 -5.13 41.00 -0.15
C LEU A 116 -5.93 41.29 -1.42
N LEU A 117 -5.80 40.45 -2.45
CA LEU A 117 -6.60 40.52 -3.68
C LEU A 117 -8.10 40.43 -3.39
N LYS A 118 -8.52 39.51 -2.50
CA LYS A 118 -9.94 39.36 -2.12
C LYS A 118 -10.51 40.62 -1.45
N LYS A 119 -9.66 41.43 -0.81
CA LYS A 119 -10.03 42.72 -0.21
C LYS A 119 -9.93 43.90 -1.18
N GLY A 120 -9.49 43.68 -2.42
CA GLY A 120 -9.23 44.74 -3.41
C GLY A 120 -8.01 45.58 -3.09
N GLY A 121 -7.02 45.02 -2.39
CA GLY A 121 -5.74 45.70 -2.14
C GLY A 121 -4.82 45.65 -3.35
N SER A 122 -3.95 46.66 -3.47
CA SER A 122 -2.87 46.66 -4.47
C SER A 122 -1.73 45.77 -4.03
N LEU A 123 -1.24 44.94 -4.95
CA LEU A 123 -0.07 44.08 -4.76
C LEU A 123 1.23 44.82 -5.06
N SER A 124 2.28 44.43 -4.36
CA SER A 124 3.66 44.74 -4.71
C SER A 124 4.14 43.93 -5.92
N GLY A 125 5.23 44.37 -6.56
CA GLY A 125 5.76 43.67 -7.72
C GLY A 125 6.21 42.24 -7.42
N LEU A 126 6.74 41.97 -6.23
CA LEU A 126 7.09 40.61 -5.79
C LEU A 126 5.84 39.70 -5.65
N GLU A 127 4.76 40.21 -5.06
CA GLU A 127 3.50 39.46 -4.92
C GLU A 127 2.85 39.14 -6.28
N ILE A 128 2.97 40.05 -7.25
CA ILE A 128 2.52 39.78 -8.62
C ILE A 128 3.44 38.75 -9.30
N TYR A 129 4.76 38.84 -9.11
CA TYR A 129 5.70 37.86 -9.65
C TYR A 129 5.47 36.45 -9.08
N ASP A 130 5.04 36.33 -7.82
CA ASP A 130 4.62 35.05 -7.26
C ASP A 130 3.43 34.43 -8.01
N THR A 131 2.54 35.26 -8.58
CA THR A 131 1.47 34.77 -9.47
C THR A 131 2.03 34.25 -10.81
N VAL A 132 3.11 34.84 -11.32
CA VAL A 132 3.84 34.30 -12.48
C VAL A 132 4.42 32.92 -12.14
N LYS A 133 5.05 32.77 -10.96
CA LYS A 133 5.56 31.47 -10.49
C LYS A 133 4.45 30.44 -10.28
N LEU A 134 3.27 30.85 -9.83
CA LEU A 134 2.09 29.99 -9.75
C LEU A 134 1.73 29.44 -11.15
N TYR A 135 1.62 30.30 -12.17
CA TYR A 135 1.32 29.87 -13.54
C TYR A 135 2.42 29.02 -14.18
N GLN A 136 3.70 29.29 -13.88
CA GLN A 136 4.82 28.44 -14.27
C GLN A 136 4.74 27.05 -13.62
N THR A 137 4.37 27.01 -12.34
CA THR A 137 4.13 25.76 -11.59
C THR A 137 3.03 24.95 -12.26
N ILE A 138 1.89 25.57 -12.58
CA ILE A 138 0.79 24.89 -13.29
C ILE A 138 1.26 24.35 -14.64
N SER A 139 1.91 25.19 -15.45
CA SER A 139 2.39 24.81 -16.78
C SER A 139 3.35 23.61 -16.73
N ALA A 140 4.24 23.58 -15.75
CA ALA A 140 5.18 22.47 -15.59
C ALA A 140 4.53 21.18 -15.09
N ASN A 141 3.48 21.27 -14.26
CA ASN A 141 2.68 20.09 -13.89
C ASN A 141 1.91 19.54 -15.09
N CYS A 142 1.37 20.41 -15.97
CA CYS A 142 0.76 19.97 -17.24
C CYS A 142 1.78 19.26 -18.15
N ASN A 143 3.02 19.76 -18.22
CA ASN A 143 4.09 19.10 -18.98
C ASN A 143 4.45 17.74 -18.38
N LEU A 144 4.54 17.62 -17.05
CA LEU A 144 4.78 16.34 -16.39
C LEU A 144 3.65 15.33 -16.70
N VAL A 145 2.39 15.76 -16.72
CA VAL A 145 1.28 14.90 -17.14
C VAL A 145 1.42 14.44 -18.60
N ASN A 146 1.87 15.31 -19.51
CA ASN A 146 2.15 14.92 -20.89
C ASN A 146 3.28 13.87 -20.98
N ASP A 147 4.33 14.01 -20.17
CA ASP A 147 5.40 13.02 -20.08
C ASP A 147 4.90 11.69 -19.52
N LEU A 148 4.07 11.72 -18.46
CA LEU A 148 3.44 10.52 -17.89
C LEU A 148 2.58 9.77 -18.93
N ASN A 149 1.85 10.50 -19.78
CA ASN A 149 1.08 9.93 -20.89
C ASN A 149 2.00 9.28 -21.93
N LYS A 150 3.09 9.97 -22.30
CA LYS A 150 4.09 9.47 -23.27
C LYS A 150 4.76 8.18 -22.78
N PHE A 151 5.05 8.07 -21.48
CA PHE A 151 5.66 6.89 -20.87
C PHE A 151 4.65 5.83 -20.39
N GLN A 152 3.35 6.04 -20.61
CA GLN A 152 2.28 5.13 -20.18
C GLN A 152 2.33 4.81 -18.67
N ILE A 153 2.64 5.82 -17.85
CA ILE A 153 2.66 5.69 -16.38
C ILE A 153 1.27 6.03 -15.84
N GLU A 154 0.65 5.09 -15.11
CA GLU A 154 -0.62 5.33 -14.42
C GLU A 154 -0.48 6.44 -13.38
N ALA A 155 -1.37 7.42 -13.46
CA ALA A 155 -1.35 8.64 -12.64
C ALA A 155 -2.74 9.30 -12.63
N ASN A 156 -3.79 8.52 -12.38
CA ASN A 156 -5.18 8.96 -12.58
C ASN A 156 -5.53 10.12 -11.64
N TYR A 157 -5.23 9.97 -10.35
CA TYR A 157 -5.53 10.99 -9.36
C TYR A 157 -4.73 12.27 -9.60
N TYR A 158 -3.43 12.15 -9.87
CA TYR A 158 -2.60 13.30 -10.19
C TYR A 158 -3.06 14.02 -11.47
N ARG A 159 -3.45 13.27 -12.51
CA ARG A 159 -4.01 13.85 -13.75
C ARG A 159 -5.31 14.60 -13.51
N GLU A 160 -6.21 14.06 -12.70
CA GLU A 160 -7.47 14.72 -12.34
C GLU A 160 -7.20 16.09 -11.70
N LEU A 161 -6.29 16.15 -10.71
CA LEU A 161 -5.89 17.40 -10.09
C LEU A 161 -5.31 18.40 -11.09
N VAL A 162 -4.42 17.95 -11.98
CA VAL A 162 -3.79 18.84 -12.96
C VAL A 162 -4.79 19.32 -14.02
N ASN A 163 -5.76 18.51 -14.40
CA ASN A 163 -6.82 18.89 -15.35
C ASN A 163 -7.78 19.96 -14.80
N GLU A 164 -7.90 20.07 -13.47
CA GLU A 164 -8.66 21.14 -12.83
C GLU A 164 -7.92 22.49 -12.79
N LEU A 165 -6.60 22.49 -13.02
CA LEU A 165 -5.81 23.72 -13.03
C LEU A 165 -6.08 24.54 -14.29
N TYR A 166 -6.22 25.86 -14.11
CA TYR A 166 -6.49 26.79 -15.20
C TYR A 166 -5.47 27.94 -15.25
N ILE A 167 -5.04 28.32 -16.46
CA ILE A 167 -4.17 29.48 -16.68
C ILE A 167 -4.88 30.45 -17.61
N ASN A 168 -5.11 31.67 -17.16
CA ASN A 168 -5.47 32.76 -18.06
C ASN A 168 -4.23 33.22 -18.83
N GLN A 169 -4.16 32.82 -20.10
CA GLN A 169 -3.02 33.12 -20.99
C GLN A 169 -2.84 34.61 -21.29
N TYR A 170 -3.92 35.38 -21.27
CA TYR A 170 -3.85 36.83 -21.47
C TYR A 170 -3.22 37.51 -20.26
N ILE A 171 -3.72 37.21 -19.05
CA ILE A 171 -3.17 37.77 -17.81
C ILE A 171 -1.72 37.34 -17.64
N ASN A 172 -1.40 36.05 -17.81
CA ASN A 172 -0.03 35.56 -17.66
C ASN A 172 0.97 36.30 -18.57
N LYS A 173 0.60 36.55 -19.84
CA LYS A 173 1.44 37.33 -20.77
C LYS A 173 1.63 38.77 -20.30
N GLU A 174 0.56 39.42 -19.82
CA GLU A 174 0.64 40.78 -19.28
C GLU A 174 1.54 40.86 -18.03
N LEU A 175 1.47 39.87 -17.13
CA LEU A 175 2.34 39.82 -15.95
C LEU A 175 3.82 39.66 -16.34
N ILE A 176 4.14 38.67 -17.18
CA ILE A 176 5.53 38.37 -17.63
C ILE A 176 6.13 39.57 -18.37
N LYS A 177 5.33 40.27 -19.17
CA LYS A 177 5.76 41.48 -19.89
C LYS A 177 6.03 42.65 -18.94
N SER A 178 5.35 42.69 -17.79
CA SER A 178 5.35 43.86 -16.93
C SER A 178 6.32 43.78 -15.75
N ILE A 179 6.69 42.59 -15.29
CA ILE A 179 7.43 42.41 -14.02
C ILE A 179 8.57 41.40 -14.17
N ASP A 180 9.73 41.75 -13.61
CA ASP A 180 10.91 40.88 -13.55
C ASP A 180 10.94 39.98 -12.30
N GLU A 181 11.97 39.14 -12.21
CA GLU A 181 12.14 38.21 -11.10
C GLU A 181 12.40 38.83 -9.72
N ASN A 182 12.83 40.08 -9.70
CA ASN A 182 13.07 40.86 -8.50
C ASN A 182 11.85 41.69 -8.09
N GLY A 183 10.75 41.61 -8.84
CA GLY A 183 9.53 42.39 -8.61
C GLY A 183 9.63 43.83 -9.12
N ASN A 184 10.61 44.16 -9.97
CA ASN A 184 10.68 45.46 -10.62
C ASN A 184 9.75 45.51 -11.83
N VAL A 185 9.14 46.67 -12.04
CA VAL A 185 8.33 46.91 -13.24
C VAL A 185 9.24 47.16 -14.44
N LEU A 186 9.06 46.36 -15.50
CA LEU A 186 9.81 46.41 -16.75
C LEU A 186 9.40 47.60 -17.63
N ASP A 187 10.30 48.07 -18.48
CA ASP A 187 10.03 49.18 -19.41
C ASP A 187 8.84 48.92 -20.33
N ASP A 188 8.62 47.66 -20.72
CA ASP A 188 7.55 47.28 -21.63
C ASP A 188 6.18 47.19 -20.95
N ALA A 189 6.10 47.39 -19.62
CA ALA A 189 4.85 47.38 -18.87
C ALA A 189 3.88 48.49 -19.31
N SER A 190 4.39 49.65 -19.74
CA SER A 190 3.61 50.70 -20.37
C SER A 190 4.44 51.58 -21.31
N VAL A 191 3.79 52.15 -22.33
CA VAL A 191 4.45 53.08 -23.27
C VAL A 191 4.90 54.36 -22.55
N GLU A 192 4.13 54.79 -21.54
CA GLU A 192 4.40 55.98 -20.73
C GLU A 192 5.64 55.78 -19.86
N LEU A 193 5.76 54.64 -19.16
CA LEU A 193 6.93 54.30 -18.35
C LEU A 193 8.20 54.26 -19.21
N LYS A 194 8.14 53.59 -20.37
CA LYS A 194 9.25 53.54 -21.32
C LYS A 194 9.68 54.93 -21.78
N SER A 195 8.73 55.83 -22.04
CA SER A 195 8.99 57.22 -22.41
C SER A 195 9.65 58.00 -21.28
N ILE A 196 9.16 57.86 -20.05
CA ILE A 196 9.72 58.50 -18.84
C ILE A 196 11.15 58.04 -18.60
N ARG A 197 11.41 56.73 -18.60
CA ARG A 197 12.75 56.15 -18.42
C ARG A 197 13.72 56.59 -19.51
N LYS A 198 13.28 56.64 -20.78
CA LYS A 198 14.10 57.18 -21.88
C LYS A 198 14.45 58.66 -21.67
N LYS A 199 13.49 59.47 -21.19
CA LYS A 199 13.75 60.89 -20.84
C LYS A 199 14.74 61.00 -19.68
N LEU A 200 14.64 60.16 -18.65
CA LEU A 200 15.59 60.13 -17.52
C LEU A 200 17.02 59.83 -18.00
N VAL A 201 17.19 58.81 -18.84
CA VAL A 201 18.50 58.47 -19.44
C VAL A 201 19.07 59.64 -20.25
N ASN A 202 18.23 60.27 -21.07
CA ASN A 202 18.66 61.43 -21.88
C ASN A 202 19.04 62.65 -21.03
N ILE A 203 18.26 62.96 -19.98
CA ILE A 203 18.57 64.05 -19.06
C ILE A 203 19.89 63.79 -18.34
N GLU A 204 20.11 62.57 -17.86
CA GLU A 204 21.35 62.22 -17.17
C GLU A 204 22.57 62.32 -18.10
N ALA A 205 22.45 61.87 -19.35
CA ALA A 205 23.48 62.04 -20.36
C ALA A 205 23.77 63.53 -20.63
N ASN A 206 22.73 64.36 -20.78
CA ASN A 206 22.86 65.80 -20.99
C ASN A 206 23.51 66.51 -19.80
N VAL A 207 23.16 66.13 -18.56
CA VAL A 207 23.77 66.66 -17.34
C VAL A 207 25.25 66.29 -17.30
N LYS A 208 25.61 65.01 -17.53
CA LYS A 208 27.00 64.56 -17.56
C LYS A 208 27.82 65.28 -18.63
N GLN A 209 27.28 65.44 -19.84
CA GLN A 209 27.94 66.17 -20.92
C GLN A 209 28.21 67.63 -20.54
N LYS A 210 27.20 68.36 -20.05
CA LYS A 210 27.36 69.75 -19.60
C LYS A 210 28.36 69.88 -18.45
N LEU A 211 28.36 68.95 -17.51
CA LEU A 211 29.33 68.94 -16.41
C LEU A 211 30.75 68.66 -16.91
N GLN A 212 30.94 67.76 -17.88
CA GLN A 212 32.23 67.53 -18.52
C GLN A 212 32.74 68.76 -19.28
N GLU A 213 31.86 69.48 -19.99
CA GLU A 213 32.20 70.76 -20.62
C GLU A 213 32.71 71.77 -19.59
N ILE A 214 32.05 71.87 -18.43
CA ILE A 214 32.49 72.76 -17.34
C ILE A 214 33.83 72.28 -16.75
N ILE A 215 34.01 70.98 -16.52
CA ILE A 215 35.28 70.41 -16.03
C ILE A 215 36.42 70.70 -17.01
N SER A 216 36.18 70.60 -18.32
CA SER A 216 37.19 70.88 -19.34
C SER A 216 37.61 72.35 -19.40
N LYS A 217 36.68 73.28 -19.14
CA LYS A 217 36.93 74.73 -19.14
C LYS A 217 37.54 75.23 -17.82
N GLU A 218 37.11 74.66 -16.69
CA GLU A 218 37.37 75.20 -15.35
C GLU A 218 38.18 74.23 -14.45
N GLY A 219 38.80 73.21 -15.04
CA GLY A 219 39.44 72.10 -14.32
C GLY A 219 40.51 72.49 -13.30
N SER A 220 41.25 73.57 -13.52
CA SER A 220 42.28 74.08 -12.58
C SER A 220 41.70 74.61 -11.25
N LYS A 221 40.42 74.98 -11.26
CA LYS A 221 39.66 75.53 -10.12
C LYS A 221 38.97 74.44 -9.30
N LEU A 222 38.95 73.21 -9.81
CA LEU A 222 38.35 72.06 -9.14
C LEU A 222 39.36 71.39 -8.19
N SER A 223 38.86 70.86 -7.08
CA SER A 223 39.63 69.99 -6.18
C SER A 223 39.78 68.59 -6.79
N GLN A 224 38.79 68.14 -7.57
CA GLN A 224 38.81 66.89 -8.32
C GLN A 224 38.13 67.09 -9.68
N THR A 225 38.72 66.54 -10.74
CA THR A 225 38.23 66.63 -12.13
C THR A 225 37.26 65.49 -12.47
N SER A 226 36.35 65.19 -11.55
CA SER A 226 35.31 64.18 -11.71
C SER A 226 33.99 64.72 -11.16
N VAL A 227 32.89 64.31 -11.77
CA VAL A 227 31.55 64.61 -11.25
C VAL A 227 31.34 63.82 -9.96
N VAL A 228 30.85 64.47 -8.91
CA VAL A 228 30.57 63.86 -7.61
C VAL A 228 29.06 63.86 -7.38
N LEU A 229 28.50 62.76 -6.88
CA LEU A 229 27.09 62.69 -6.47
C LEU A 229 26.99 63.11 -4.99
N ARG A 230 26.18 64.12 -4.68
CA ARG A 230 25.84 64.58 -3.31
C ARG A 230 24.34 64.80 -3.23
N ASP A 231 23.69 64.18 -2.24
CA ASP A 231 22.22 64.23 -2.06
C ASP A 231 21.43 63.92 -3.35
N ASP A 232 21.82 62.87 -4.07
CA ASP A 232 21.28 62.47 -5.38
C ASP A 232 21.40 63.53 -6.50
N ARG A 233 22.25 64.54 -6.29
CA ARG A 233 22.55 65.59 -7.26
C ARG A 233 23.98 65.53 -7.75
N PHE A 234 24.15 65.83 -9.04
CA PHE A 234 25.47 65.88 -9.64
C PHE A 234 26.13 67.24 -9.36
N CYS A 235 27.22 67.20 -8.62
CA CYS A 235 27.97 68.36 -8.14
C CYS A 235 29.41 68.33 -8.65
N LEU A 236 30.02 69.51 -8.73
CA LEU A 236 31.44 69.69 -8.97
C LEU A 236 32.15 70.01 -7.65
N ALA A 237 33.29 69.36 -7.40
CA ALA A 237 34.13 69.63 -6.25
C ALA A 237 35.04 70.83 -6.53
N VAL A 238 34.65 72.01 -6.07
CA VAL A 238 35.36 73.29 -6.31
C VAL A 238 36.20 73.65 -5.09
N LYS A 239 37.44 74.12 -5.29
CA LYS A 239 38.26 74.63 -4.16
C LYS A 239 37.56 75.84 -3.55
N SER A 240 37.54 75.95 -2.23
CA SER A 240 36.79 77.01 -1.51
C SER A 240 37.15 78.43 -1.94
N GLU A 241 38.39 78.66 -2.40
CA GLU A 241 38.88 79.93 -2.93
C GLU A 241 38.19 80.36 -4.24
N TYR A 242 37.73 79.40 -5.04
CA TYR A 242 37.07 79.62 -6.33
C TYR A 242 35.55 79.41 -6.30
N LYS A 243 34.94 79.30 -5.11
CA LYS A 243 33.51 79.04 -4.94
C LYS A 243 32.58 80.04 -5.64
N ASN A 244 33.01 81.29 -5.81
CA ASN A 244 32.23 82.35 -6.46
C ASN A 244 32.37 82.35 -7.99
N VAL A 245 33.32 81.58 -8.54
CA VAL A 245 33.60 81.54 -9.98
C VAL A 245 32.68 80.55 -10.69
N VAL A 246 32.44 79.39 -10.08
CA VAL A 246 31.47 78.41 -10.57
C VAL A 246 30.09 78.80 -10.05
N LYS A 247 29.30 79.50 -10.88
CA LYS A 247 27.94 79.92 -10.50
C LYS A 247 27.03 78.70 -10.29
N GLY A 248 26.55 78.51 -9.07
CA GLY A 248 25.77 77.34 -8.69
C GLY A 248 25.29 77.39 -7.24
N VAL A 249 24.55 76.35 -6.85
CA VAL A 249 24.07 76.15 -5.48
C VAL A 249 25.05 75.26 -4.74
N ILE A 250 25.48 75.66 -3.54
CA ILE A 250 26.36 74.85 -2.69
C ILE A 250 25.48 73.85 -1.94
N HIS A 251 25.72 72.55 -2.13
CA HIS A 251 24.98 71.49 -1.44
C HIS A 251 25.71 70.97 -0.20
N ASP A 252 27.04 70.92 -0.26
CA ASP A 252 27.84 70.37 0.82
C ASP A 252 29.26 70.97 0.83
N THR A 253 29.97 70.85 1.95
CA THR A 253 31.35 71.29 2.13
C THR A 253 32.18 70.20 2.81
N SER A 254 33.42 70.01 2.36
CA SER A 254 34.33 69.03 2.97
C SER A 254 34.58 69.32 4.46
N ALA A 255 34.90 68.30 5.26
CA ALA A 255 35.22 68.45 6.68
C ALA A 255 36.37 69.45 6.98
N SER A 256 37.34 69.60 6.06
CA SER A 256 38.41 70.59 6.16
C SER A 256 38.03 72.00 5.68
N MET A 257 36.79 72.19 5.23
CA MET A 257 36.25 73.41 4.58
C MET A 257 37.05 73.91 3.36
N GLN A 258 37.91 73.07 2.77
CA GLN A 258 38.75 73.42 1.62
C GLN A 258 38.10 73.12 0.26
N THR A 259 37.03 72.33 0.23
CA THR A 259 36.27 72.00 -0.99
C THR A 259 34.77 72.23 -0.77
N CYS A 260 34.14 72.94 -1.71
CA CYS A 260 32.70 73.11 -1.80
C CYS A 260 32.13 72.24 -2.94
N PHE A 261 31.07 71.48 -2.67
CA PHE A 261 30.34 70.72 -3.69
C PHE A 261 29.21 71.60 -4.25
N ILE A 262 29.39 72.04 -5.49
CA ILE A 262 28.51 73.03 -6.14
C ILE A 262 27.75 72.36 -7.29
N GLU A 263 26.42 72.48 -7.32
CA GLU A 263 25.58 72.19 -8.49
C GLU A 263 25.58 73.42 -9.41
N PRO A 264 26.20 73.34 -10.61
CA PRO A 264 26.23 74.48 -11.51
C PRO A 264 24.84 74.87 -12.02
N LEU A 265 24.56 76.17 -12.13
CA LEU A 265 23.29 76.69 -12.67
C LEU A 265 22.95 76.11 -14.05
N ALA A 266 23.97 75.79 -14.86
CA ALA A 266 23.82 75.26 -16.22
C ALA A 266 23.11 73.89 -16.29
N VAL A 267 23.12 73.13 -15.19
CA VAL A 267 22.46 71.82 -15.08
C VAL A 267 21.29 71.81 -14.09
N SER A 268 21.05 72.91 -13.37
CA SER A 268 20.06 72.92 -12.30
C SER A 268 18.63 72.68 -12.77
N GLN A 269 18.25 73.27 -13.90
CA GLN A 269 16.95 72.99 -14.52
C GLN A 269 16.80 71.52 -14.91
N LEU A 270 17.84 70.92 -15.52
CA LEU A 270 17.85 69.51 -15.91
C LEU A 270 17.75 68.58 -14.67
N MET A 271 18.39 68.95 -13.57
CA MET A 271 18.29 68.20 -12.31
C MET A 271 16.90 68.28 -11.69
N ASN A 272 16.25 69.45 -11.72
CA ASN A 272 14.87 69.59 -11.28
C ASN A 272 13.91 68.78 -12.18
N ASP A 273 14.11 68.80 -13.50
CA ASP A 273 13.36 67.97 -14.45
C ASP A 273 13.57 66.47 -14.18
N LYS A 274 14.80 66.04 -13.82
CA LYS A 274 15.09 64.66 -13.41
C LYS A 274 14.25 64.26 -12.18
N VAL A 275 14.23 65.10 -11.14
CA VAL A 275 13.43 64.83 -9.92
C VAL A 275 11.95 64.68 -10.25
N ARG A 276 11.40 65.60 -11.06
CA ARG A 276 10.00 65.53 -11.51
C ARG A 276 9.71 64.24 -12.30
N LEU A 277 10.61 63.82 -13.18
CA LEU A 277 10.44 62.57 -13.93
C LEU A 277 10.55 61.33 -13.04
N LEU A 278 11.38 61.35 -11.98
CA LEU A 278 11.44 60.25 -11.00
C LEU A 278 10.14 60.14 -10.19
N GLU A 279 9.51 61.27 -9.86
CA GLU A 279 8.17 61.26 -9.25
C GLU A 279 7.12 60.68 -10.20
N GLN A 280 7.11 61.12 -11.47
CA GLN A 280 6.23 60.58 -12.50
C GLN A 280 6.47 59.08 -12.75
N GLU A 281 7.72 58.62 -12.71
CA GLU A 281 8.05 57.21 -12.83
C GLU A 281 7.42 56.41 -11.67
N LYS A 282 7.54 56.90 -10.44
CA LYS A 282 6.93 56.25 -9.26
C LYS A 282 5.41 56.20 -9.36
N GLU A 283 4.78 57.29 -9.78
CA GLU A 283 3.33 57.35 -9.99
C GLU A 283 2.87 56.33 -11.04
N GLU A 284 3.59 56.27 -12.17
CA GLU A 284 3.28 55.34 -13.25
C GLU A 284 3.51 53.88 -12.85
N ILE A 285 4.59 53.58 -12.11
CA ILE A 285 4.82 52.25 -11.52
C ILE A 285 3.65 51.85 -10.62
N ASN A 286 3.20 52.74 -9.73
CA ASN A 286 2.07 52.46 -8.84
C ASN A 286 0.76 52.25 -9.63
N SER A 287 0.55 53.02 -10.70
CA SER A 287 -0.58 52.86 -11.62
C SER A 287 -0.58 51.49 -12.29
N ILE A 288 0.58 51.05 -12.80
CA ILE A 288 0.76 49.73 -13.41
C ILE A 288 0.50 48.62 -12.40
N LEU A 289 1.08 48.69 -11.20
CA LEU A 289 0.88 47.69 -10.15
C LEU A 289 -0.59 47.59 -9.75
N LYS A 290 -1.29 48.73 -9.62
CA LYS A 290 -2.73 48.77 -9.35
C LYS A 290 -3.54 48.10 -10.47
N ARG A 291 -3.27 48.44 -11.74
CA ARG A 291 -3.93 47.83 -12.90
C ARG A 291 -3.73 46.31 -12.93
N LEU A 292 -2.50 45.83 -12.71
CA LEU A 292 -2.22 44.39 -12.66
C LEU A 292 -2.93 43.71 -11.49
N SER A 293 -3.00 44.38 -10.33
CA SER A 293 -3.74 43.89 -9.16
C SER A 293 -5.25 43.79 -9.44
N GLU A 294 -5.84 44.76 -10.12
CA GLU A 294 -7.25 44.73 -10.54
C GLU A 294 -7.54 43.60 -11.54
N LEU A 295 -6.62 43.36 -12.48
CA LEU A 295 -6.72 42.20 -13.40
C LEU A 295 -6.73 40.87 -12.63
N LEU A 296 -5.83 40.72 -11.66
CA LEU A 296 -5.75 39.52 -10.81
C LEU A 296 -6.96 39.38 -9.89
N GLN A 297 -7.49 40.50 -9.38
CA GLN A 297 -8.68 40.51 -8.54
C GLN A 297 -9.90 39.95 -9.29
N GLY A 298 -10.03 40.23 -10.58
CA GLY A 298 -11.10 39.68 -11.43
C GLY A 298 -11.12 38.15 -11.52
N GLU A 299 -9.99 37.48 -11.24
CA GLU A 299 -9.87 36.02 -11.27
C GLU A 299 -9.45 35.41 -9.91
N VAL A 300 -9.65 36.14 -8.81
CA VAL A 300 -9.17 35.71 -7.50
C VAL A 300 -9.70 34.33 -7.08
N GLU A 301 -10.95 33.99 -7.43
CA GLU A 301 -11.52 32.67 -7.11
C GLU A 301 -10.80 31.53 -7.84
N VAL A 302 -10.40 31.77 -9.08
CA VAL A 302 -9.63 30.81 -9.90
C VAL A 302 -8.24 30.63 -9.33
N LEU A 303 -7.59 31.72 -8.91
CA LEU A 303 -6.28 31.67 -8.25
C LEU A 303 -6.33 30.91 -6.92
N ILE A 304 -7.39 31.10 -6.13
CA ILE A 304 -7.62 30.34 -4.89
C ILE A 304 -7.76 28.84 -5.20
N ASN A 305 -8.61 28.49 -6.18
CA ASN A 305 -8.81 27.09 -6.57
C ASN A 305 -7.50 26.44 -7.05
N ASN A 306 -6.76 27.12 -7.93
CA ASN A 306 -5.45 26.66 -8.40
C ASN A 306 -4.48 26.44 -7.23
N PHE A 307 -4.40 27.39 -6.30
CA PHE A 307 -3.50 27.27 -5.16
C PHE A 307 -3.92 26.14 -4.21
N ASP A 308 -5.21 25.93 -4.00
CA ASP A 308 -5.74 24.80 -3.22
C ASP A 308 -5.39 23.44 -3.85
N ILE A 309 -5.50 23.31 -5.17
CA ILE A 309 -5.08 22.11 -5.90
C ILE A 309 -3.57 21.91 -5.78
N LEU A 310 -2.76 22.96 -5.96
CA LEU A 310 -1.31 22.87 -5.80
C LEU A 310 -0.89 22.48 -4.38
N LYS A 311 -1.60 22.94 -3.34
CA LYS A 311 -1.39 22.48 -1.96
C LYS A 311 -1.63 20.98 -1.82
N LYS A 312 -2.69 20.43 -2.45
CA LYS A 312 -2.94 18.98 -2.46
C LYS A 312 -1.82 18.22 -3.18
N ILE A 313 -1.38 18.71 -4.34
CA ILE A 313 -0.26 18.12 -5.10
C ILE A 313 1.02 18.11 -4.24
N ASP A 314 1.39 19.25 -3.64
CA ASP A 314 2.60 19.35 -2.81
C ASP A 314 2.55 18.39 -1.61
N LEU A 315 1.40 18.30 -0.92
CA LEU A 315 1.21 17.38 0.21
C LEU A 315 1.38 15.91 -0.20
N MET A 316 0.74 15.49 -1.31
CA MET A 316 0.81 14.11 -1.80
C MET A 316 2.23 13.73 -2.22
N PHE A 317 2.90 14.61 -2.96
CA PHE A 317 4.29 14.38 -3.36
C PHE A 317 5.25 14.43 -2.16
N ALA A 318 4.98 15.25 -1.13
CA ALA A 318 5.77 15.24 0.09
C ALA A 318 5.64 13.89 0.83
N LYS A 319 4.43 13.34 0.93
CA LYS A 319 4.18 12.00 1.49
C LYS A 319 4.87 10.91 0.68
N ALA A 320 4.84 11.00 -0.65
CA ALA A 320 5.50 10.06 -1.56
C ALA A 320 7.03 10.06 -1.42
N VAL A 321 7.65 11.25 -1.39
CA VAL A 321 9.10 11.40 -1.17
C VAL A 321 9.49 10.86 0.21
N LEU A 322 8.68 11.13 1.24
CA LEU A 322 8.90 10.58 2.56
C LEU A 322 8.82 9.05 2.55
N ALA A 323 7.83 8.46 1.88
CA ALA A 323 7.69 7.01 1.74
C ALA A 323 8.93 6.37 1.10
N ILE A 324 9.47 6.98 0.03
CA ILE A 324 10.70 6.49 -0.61
C ILE A 324 11.88 6.49 0.36
N SER A 325 11.98 7.49 1.24
CA SER A 325 13.14 7.63 2.15
C SER A 325 13.33 6.46 3.13
N TYR A 326 12.27 5.69 3.42
CA TYR A 326 12.31 4.50 4.27
C TYR A 326 11.78 3.23 3.59
N ASP A 327 11.62 3.26 2.27
CA ASP A 327 11.04 2.16 1.48
C ASP A 327 9.65 1.73 1.99
N GLY A 328 8.74 2.70 2.02
CA GLY A 328 7.35 2.55 2.45
C GLY A 328 6.43 2.03 1.35
N ASN A 329 5.48 1.18 1.73
CA ASN A 329 4.46 0.62 0.85
C ASN A 329 3.06 0.78 1.46
N LYS A 330 2.03 0.68 0.62
CA LYS A 330 0.63 0.71 1.06
C LYS A 330 0.26 -0.63 1.70
N PRO A 331 -0.23 -0.65 2.94
CA PRO A 331 -0.79 -1.86 3.54
C PRO A 331 -2.27 -2.04 3.18
N ASN A 332 -2.78 -3.25 3.36
CA ASN A 332 -4.22 -3.52 3.36
C ASN A 332 -4.83 -3.03 4.68
N LEU A 333 -5.99 -2.39 4.62
CA LEU A 333 -6.67 -1.84 5.80
C LEU A 333 -7.89 -2.69 6.19
N ASN A 334 -8.14 -2.82 7.49
CA ASN A 334 -9.31 -3.52 8.01
C ASN A 334 -9.82 -2.93 9.35
N LEU A 335 -11.00 -3.39 9.78
CA LEU A 335 -11.61 -3.08 11.08
C LEU A 335 -11.84 -4.33 11.95
N ASN A 336 -11.29 -5.49 11.55
CA ASN A 336 -11.64 -6.79 12.12
C ASN A 336 -10.57 -7.29 13.09
N CYS A 337 -9.98 -6.39 13.89
CA CYS A 337 -8.94 -6.68 14.86
C CYS A 337 -7.65 -7.32 14.32
N LYS A 338 -7.47 -7.41 13.00
CA LYS A 338 -6.35 -8.12 12.38
C LYS A 338 -5.17 -7.20 12.11
N LEU A 339 -4.08 -7.40 12.84
CA LEU A 339 -2.77 -6.84 12.52
C LEU A 339 -1.86 -7.94 11.97
N ASP A 340 -1.26 -7.71 10.80
CA ASP A 340 -0.27 -8.59 10.16
C ASP A 340 0.77 -7.72 9.46
N LEU A 341 1.80 -7.31 10.19
CA LEU A 341 2.92 -6.53 9.69
C LEU A 341 4.01 -7.48 9.19
N LYS A 342 4.30 -7.44 7.90
CA LYS A 342 5.34 -8.26 7.26
C LYS A 342 6.58 -7.43 6.97
N ASN A 343 7.74 -7.97 7.36
CA ASN A 343 9.04 -7.35 7.24
C ASN A 343 9.07 -5.87 7.70
N ALA A 344 8.34 -5.55 8.77
CA ALA A 344 8.20 -4.20 9.27
C ALA A 344 9.52 -3.68 9.86
N ARG A 345 9.82 -2.42 9.57
CA ARG A 345 11.05 -1.73 9.98
C ARG A 345 10.71 -0.43 10.68
N HIS A 346 11.52 -0.03 11.65
CA HIS A 346 11.36 1.29 12.28
C HIS A 346 11.97 2.38 11.37
N PRO A 347 11.19 3.36 10.87
CA PRO A 347 11.66 4.32 9.86
C PRO A 347 12.71 5.32 10.36
N LEU A 348 12.86 5.49 11.69
CA LEU A 348 13.81 6.44 12.27
C LEU A 348 15.15 5.83 12.71
N LEU A 349 15.34 4.51 12.58
CA LEU A 349 16.60 3.88 13.01
C LEU A 349 17.76 4.24 12.08
N LYS A 350 18.78 4.92 12.62
CA LYS A 350 19.99 5.35 11.91
C LYS A 350 21.07 4.25 11.88
N VAL A 351 20.73 3.07 11.38
CA VAL A 351 21.67 1.95 11.24
C VAL A 351 21.81 1.55 9.77
N LYS A 352 22.99 1.02 9.38
CA LYS A 352 23.27 0.62 7.99
C LYS A 352 22.27 -0.42 7.45
N LYS A 353 21.78 -1.30 8.33
CA LYS A 353 20.79 -2.32 8.00
C LYS A 353 19.83 -2.47 9.18
N VAL A 354 18.58 -2.09 8.99
CA VAL A 354 17.50 -2.34 9.95
C VAL A 354 17.03 -3.77 9.75
N ILE A 355 16.87 -4.51 10.85
CA ILE A 355 16.41 -5.90 10.82
C ILE A 355 14.87 -5.89 10.81
N PRO A 356 14.23 -6.43 9.75
CA PRO A 356 12.79 -6.43 9.63
C PRO A 356 12.15 -7.48 10.56
N ASN A 357 10.97 -7.16 11.10
CA ASN A 357 10.23 -8.04 12.00
C ASN A 357 8.82 -8.32 11.48
N ASN A 358 8.35 -9.56 11.69
CA ASN A 358 6.98 -9.96 11.40
C ASN A 358 6.16 -9.92 12.69
N VAL A 359 5.04 -9.20 12.69
CA VAL A 359 4.16 -9.08 13.86
C VAL A 359 2.74 -9.35 13.43
N THR A 360 2.13 -10.40 13.97
CA THR A 360 0.77 -10.80 13.62
C THR A 360 -0.02 -11.06 14.90
N PHE A 361 -1.23 -10.51 15.03
CA PHE A 361 -2.23 -10.85 16.07
C PHE A 361 -3.63 -10.38 15.65
N GLY A 362 -4.68 -10.89 16.29
CA GLY A 362 -6.07 -10.51 16.01
C GLY A 362 -7.03 -11.62 15.56
N ASN A 363 -6.50 -12.79 15.15
CA ASN A 363 -7.32 -13.94 14.79
C ASN A 363 -7.53 -14.85 16.02
N ASP A 364 -6.50 -15.60 16.38
CA ASP A 364 -6.55 -16.62 17.44
C ASP A 364 -6.16 -16.04 18.81
N TYR A 365 -5.43 -14.93 18.82
CA TYR A 365 -4.93 -14.25 20.01
C TYR A 365 -5.01 -12.73 19.87
N LEU A 366 -5.32 -12.06 20.98
CA LEU A 366 -5.48 -10.61 21.11
C LEU A 366 -4.21 -9.92 21.65
N GLY A 367 -3.37 -10.69 22.35
CA GLY A 367 -2.21 -10.19 23.06
C GLY A 367 -0.89 -10.83 22.64
N ILE A 368 0.18 -10.05 22.63
CA ILE A 368 1.56 -10.56 22.52
C ILE A 368 2.33 -10.22 23.80
N VAL A 369 2.97 -11.23 24.41
CA VAL A 369 3.91 -11.04 25.52
C VAL A 369 5.32 -11.26 25.02
N VAL A 370 6.10 -10.18 24.91
CA VAL A 370 7.46 -10.17 24.37
C VAL A 370 8.48 -10.28 25.50
N THR A 371 9.37 -11.26 25.37
CA THR A 371 10.43 -11.58 26.34
C THR A 371 11.82 -11.44 25.72
N GLY A 372 12.85 -11.34 26.55
CA GLY A 372 14.25 -11.26 26.10
C GLY A 372 15.05 -10.21 26.86
N PRO A 373 16.37 -10.12 26.64
CA PRO A 373 17.22 -9.11 27.26
C PRO A 373 16.81 -7.69 26.82
N ASN A 374 17.02 -6.69 27.67
CA ASN A 374 16.62 -5.30 27.36
C ASN A 374 17.32 -4.74 26.12
N THR A 375 18.56 -5.17 25.88
CA THR A 375 19.34 -4.86 24.65
C THR A 375 18.86 -5.60 23.40
N GLY A 376 17.83 -6.45 23.51
CA GLY A 376 17.30 -7.27 22.42
C GLY A 376 16.35 -6.55 21.47
N GLY A 377 15.99 -5.28 21.72
CA GLY A 377 15.14 -4.49 20.82
C GLY A 377 13.63 -4.53 21.11
N LYS A 378 13.22 -4.98 22.31
CA LYS A 378 11.81 -5.06 22.74
C LYS A 378 11.06 -3.72 22.65
N THR A 379 11.63 -2.66 23.21
CA THR A 379 11.05 -1.30 23.15
C THR A 379 10.97 -0.77 21.71
N VAL A 380 11.98 -1.07 20.88
CA VAL A 380 11.99 -0.69 19.46
C VAL A 380 10.88 -1.40 18.70
N LEU A 381 10.63 -2.68 18.99
CA LEU A 381 9.50 -3.42 18.41
C LEU A 381 8.15 -2.79 18.78
N LEU A 382 7.93 -2.48 20.06
CA LEU A 382 6.71 -1.79 20.51
C LEU A 382 6.51 -0.46 19.77
N LYS A 383 7.56 0.38 19.74
CA LYS A 383 7.53 1.65 19.01
C LYS A 383 7.27 1.44 17.53
N THR A 384 7.87 0.44 16.91
CA THR A 384 7.65 0.13 15.48
C THR A 384 6.17 -0.15 15.23
N VAL A 385 5.56 -1.07 15.95
CA VAL A 385 4.15 -1.42 15.74
C VAL A 385 3.23 -0.21 15.96
N GLY A 386 3.40 0.50 17.09
CA GLY A 386 2.58 1.67 17.40
C GLY A 386 2.76 2.80 16.38
N LEU A 387 3.99 3.08 15.98
CA LEU A 387 4.31 4.11 14.99
C LEU A 387 3.73 3.78 13.63
N LEU A 388 3.85 2.54 13.14
CA LEU A 388 3.30 2.16 11.83
C LEU A 388 1.77 2.26 11.81
N CYS A 389 1.09 1.81 12.88
CA CYS A 389 -0.35 1.99 13.03
C CYS A 389 -0.72 3.48 13.06
N GLY A 390 0.04 4.32 13.76
CA GLY A 390 -0.17 5.78 13.78
C GLY A 390 0.07 6.44 12.43
N MET A 391 1.13 6.08 11.72
CA MET A 391 1.48 6.62 10.39
C MET A 391 0.36 6.40 9.37
N VAL A 392 -0.25 5.21 9.36
CA VAL A 392 -1.39 4.90 8.50
C VAL A 392 -2.54 5.88 8.74
N LYS A 393 -2.84 6.23 10.01
CA LYS A 393 -3.90 7.20 10.34
C LYS A 393 -3.63 8.61 9.83
N TYR A 394 -2.38 8.94 9.52
CA TYR A 394 -1.98 10.21 8.88
C TYR A 394 -1.91 10.11 7.34
N GLY A 395 -2.36 8.99 6.78
CA GLY A 395 -2.31 8.71 5.34
C GLY A 395 -0.88 8.57 4.83
N LEU A 396 0.02 7.98 5.63
CA LEU A 396 1.40 7.71 5.26
C LEU A 396 1.58 6.23 4.92
N LEU A 397 2.33 5.95 3.86
CA LEU A 397 2.81 4.60 3.57
C LEU A 397 3.77 4.15 4.67
N ILE A 398 3.86 2.84 4.91
CA ILE A 398 4.65 2.29 6.02
C ILE A 398 5.80 1.41 5.52
N PRO A 399 6.98 1.41 6.17
CA PRO A 399 8.10 0.53 5.86
C PRO A 399 7.83 -0.93 6.25
N ALA A 400 6.87 -1.54 5.57
CA ALA A 400 6.50 -2.94 5.64
C ALA A 400 6.15 -3.44 4.22
N ASP A 401 6.00 -4.74 4.02
CA ASP A 401 5.61 -5.27 2.72
C ASP A 401 4.17 -4.90 2.38
N SER A 402 3.84 -4.77 1.09
CA SER A 402 2.49 -4.43 0.60
C SER A 402 1.40 -5.42 1.03
N ASP A 403 1.79 -6.67 1.25
CA ASP A 403 0.89 -7.74 1.71
C ASP A 403 0.59 -7.68 3.22
N SER A 404 1.07 -6.65 3.91
CA SER A 404 0.76 -6.39 5.32
C SER A 404 -0.70 -5.99 5.48
N ASN A 405 -1.30 -6.31 6.63
CA ASN A 405 -2.64 -5.90 7.02
C ASN A 405 -2.56 -5.05 8.29
N VAL A 406 -3.19 -3.88 8.28
CA VAL A 406 -3.23 -2.96 9.40
C VAL A 406 -4.68 -2.70 9.80
N MET A 407 -5.00 -2.96 11.08
CA MET A 407 -6.26 -2.53 11.66
C MET A 407 -6.22 -1.03 11.92
N ILE A 408 -7.31 -0.33 11.61
CA ILE A 408 -7.49 1.07 12.01
C ILE A 408 -8.04 1.09 13.44
N TYR A 409 -7.13 1.23 14.41
CA TYR A 409 -7.50 1.41 15.81
C TYR A 409 -8.11 2.78 16.03
N ASP A 410 -9.13 2.88 16.88
CA ASP A 410 -9.71 4.18 17.27
C ASP A 410 -8.70 5.00 18.07
N GLN A 411 -7.98 4.34 18.97
CA GLN A 411 -7.04 4.91 19.91
C GLN A 411 -5.82 4.00 20.04
N ILE A 412 -4.64 4.62 20.11
CA ILE A 412 -3.38 3.93 20.40
C ILE A 412 -2.88 4.43 21.74
N PHE A 413 -2.67 3.52 22.66
CA PHE A 413 -2.20 3.79 24.01
C PHE A 413 -0.83 3.21 24.21
N CYS A 414 0.02 3.95 24.92
CA CYS A 414 1.36 3.50 25.19
C CYS A 414 1.85 3.95 26.57
N ASP A 415 2.47 3.01 27.27
CA ASP A 415 3.28 3.24 28.44
C ASP A 415 4.70 2.76 28.10
N ILE A 416 5.47 3.63 27.45
CA ILE A 416 6.80 3.33 26.91
C ILE A 416 7.80 4.37 27.40
N GLY A 417 8.96 3.91 27.87
CA GLY A 417 10.10 4.74 28.22
C GLY A 417 10.24 5.04 29.71
N ASP A 418 11.45 5.44 30.08
CA ASP A 418 11.81 5.93 31.41
C ASP A 418 11.52 7.44 31.48
N ASP A 419 10.39 7.83 32.08
CA ASP A 419 10.20 9.21 32.53
C ASP A 419 11.09 9.47 33.77
N GLN A 420 12.41 9.41 33.60
CA GLN A 420 13.39 9.78 34.63
C GLN A 420 13.65 11.29 34.57
N SER A 421 12.65 12.07 35.00
CA SER A 421 12.90 13.44 35.41
C SER A 421 13.52 13.45 36.81
N ILE A 422 14.63 14.16 36.97
CA ILE A 422 15.38 14.34 38.22
C ILE A 422 14.49 14.96 39.34
N GLU A 423 13.35 15.53 38.98
CA GLU A 423 12.36 16.12 39.88
C GLU A 423 11.39 15.11 40.51
N SER A 424 11.42 13.83 40.12
CA SER A 424 10.49 12.79 40.60
C SER A 424 11.19 11.63 41.33
N ASN A 425 12.05 11.96 42.28
CA ASN A 425 12.83 11.02 43.10
C ASN A 425 12.01 10.06 44.02
N LEU A 426 10.72 9.80 43.75
CA LEU A 426 9.85 8.91 44.54
C LEU A 426 8.84 8.02 43.76
N SER A 427 8.65 8.12 42.43
CA SER A 427 7.43 7.51 41.83
C SER A 427 7.44 7.04 40.38
N THR A 428 8.44 6.30 39.91
CA THR A 428 8.35 5.61 38.59
C THR A 428 7.15 4.65 38.56
N PHE A 429 7.02 3.76 39.55
CA PHE A 429 5.86 2.85 39.65
C PHE A 429 4.54 3.60 39.71
N SER A 430 4.40 4.63 40.56
CA SER A 430 3.12 5.36 40.67
C SER A 430 2.78 6.16 39.40
N SER A 431 3.78 6.67 38.68
CA SER A 431 3.57 7.33 37.38
C SER A 431 3.05 6.34 36.33
N HIS A 432 3.69 5.17 36.21
CA HIS A 432 3.21 4.08 35.35
C HIS A 432 1.79 3.65 35.75
N MET A 433 1.51 3.46 37.04
CA MET A 433 0.18 3.08 37.51
C MET A 433 -0.90 4.14 37.23
N GLN A 434 -0.57 5.43 37.39
CA GLN A 434 -1.48 6.51 37.01
C GLN A 434 -1.75 6.51 35.49
N ASN A 435 -0.73 6.26 34.68
CA ASN A 435 -0.88 6.16 33.23
C ASN A 435 -1.74 4.96 32.84
N ILE A 436 -1.45 3.78 33.38
CA ILE A 436 -2.24 2.55 33.16
C ILE A 436 -3.69 2.74 33.60
N THR A 437 -3.94 3.39 34.76
CA THR A 437 -5.31 3.67 35.22
C THR A 437 -6.07 4.49 34.17
N LYS A 438 -5.45 5.55 33.62
CA LYS A 438 -6.06 6.35 32.55
C LYS A 438 -6.32 5.54 31.28
N ILE A 439 -5.40 4.64 30.91
CA ILE A 439 -5.57 3.74 29.76
C ILE A 439 -6.79 2.84 29.99
N ILE A 440 -6.85 2.16 31.14
CA ILE A 440 -7.92 1.22 31.49
C ILE A 440 -9.29 1.91 31.54
N ASP A 441 -9.36 3.15 32.03
CA ASP A 441 -10.60 3.92 32.05
C ASP A 441 -11.09 4.34 30.64
N SER A 442 -10.23 4.27 29.62
CA SER A 442 -10.47 4.84 28.29
C SER A 442 -10.49 3.83 27.15
N VAL A 443 -9.98 2.61 27.36
CA VAL A 443 -9.86 1.58 26.31
C VAL A 443 -11.21 1.14 25.75
N THR A 444 -11.22 0.87 24.45
CA THR A 444 -12.33 0.22 23.74
C THR A 444 -11.82 -1.07 23.09
N PRO A 445 -12.73 -1.98 22.64
CA PRO A 445 -12.33 -3.17 21.88
C PRO A 445 -11.53 -2.86 20.60
N ASN A 446 -11.62 -1.64 20.09
CA ASN A 446 -10.91 -1.19 18.89
C ASN A 446 -9.63 -0.40 19.20
N SER A 447 -9.15 -0.46 20.44
CA SER A 447 -7.92 0.21 20.87
C SER A 447 -6.71 -0.72 20.84
N LEU A 448 -5.53 -0.15 20.60
CA LEU A 448 -4.24 -0.84 20.72
C LEU A 448 -3.50 -0.35 21.96
N VAL A 449 -3.10 -1.26 22.84
CA VAL A 449 -2.37 -0.92 24.07
C VAL A 449 -0.94 -1.47 24.03
N LEU A 450 0.05 -0.61 24.26
CA LEU A 450 1.47 -0.96 24.23
C LEU A 450 2.09 -0.72 25.60
N PHE A 451 2.52 -1.78 26.27
CA PHE A 451 3.15 -1.68 27.59
C PHE A 451 4.63 -2.11 27.54
N ASP A 452 5.53 -1.22 27.93
CA ASP A 452 6.93 -1.57 28.15
C ASP A 452 7.15 -1.92 29.63
N GLU A 453 7.60 -3.14 29.91
CA GLU A 453 7.92 -3.64 31.25
C GLU A 453 6.81 -3.43 32.31
N ILE A 454 5.58 -3.86 31.98
CA ILE A 454 4.42 -3.72 32.87
C ILE A 454 4.66 -4.34 34.26
N GLY A 455 4.31 -3.58 35.30
CA GLY A 455 4.45 -4.02 36.70
C GLY A 455 5.87 -3.90 37.26
N SER A 456 6.80 -3.29 36.52
CA SER A 456 8.16 -2.99 37.00
C SER A 456 8.20 -1.87 38.04
N GLY A 457 9.27 -1.83 38.85
CA GLY A 457 9.46 -0.79 39.88
C GLY A 457 8.84 -1.07 41.25
N THR A 458 8.34 -2.29 41.49
CA THR A 458 7.86 -2.77 42.80
C THR A 458 8.34 -4.21 43.08
N ASP A 459 7.84 -4.83 44.17
CA ASP A 459 8.08 -6.24 44.47
C ASP A 459 7.73 -7.12 43.24
N PRO A 460 8.62 -8.02 42.80
CA PRO A 460 8.41 -8.81 41.59
C PRO A 460 7.14 -9.68 41.59
N ILE A 461 6.72 -10.19 42.76
CA ILE A 461 5.54 -11.05 42.87
C ILE A 461 4.29 -10.18 42.78
N GLU A 462 4.24 -9.07 43.51
CA GLU A 462 3.12 -8.13 43.45
C GLU A 462 2.98 -7.52 42.04
N GLY A 463 4.09 -7.05 41.48
CA GLY A 463 4.15 -6.47 40.13
C GLY A 463 3.67 -7.44 39.05
N SER A 464 4.12 -8.70 39.11
CA SER A 464 3.69 -9.72 38.15
C SER A 464 2.20 -10.09 38.30
N ASN A 465 1.66 -10.15 39.52
CA ASN A 465 0.26 -10.46 39.75
C ASN A 465 -0.65 -9.32 39.28
N LEU A 466 -0.23 -8.07 39.51
CA LEU A 466 -0.93 -6.88 39.04
C LEU A 466 -0.95 -6.83 37.51
N ALA A 467 0.21 -7.01 36.87
CA ALA A 467 0.31 -7.08 35.42
C ALA A 467 -0.59 -8.17 34.83
N LYS A 468 -0.57 -9.38 35.39
CA LYS A 468 -1.47 -10.48 34.98
C LYS A 468 -2.95 -10.08 35.05
N SER A 469 -3.34 -9.40 36.13
CA SER A 469 -4.73 -8.95 36.33
C SER A 469 -5.13 -7.88 35.30
N ILE A 470 -4.22 -6.95 34.98
CA ILE A 470 -4.43 -5.93 33.95
C ILE A 470 -4.58 -6.56 32.56
N LEU A 471 -3.69 -7.48 32.19
CA LEU A 471 -3.75 -8.17 30.89
C LEU A 471 -5.05 -8.99 30.76
N LYS A 472 -5.46 -9.66 31.83
CA LYS A 472 -6.74 -10.40 31.86
C LYS A 472 -7.94 -9.46 31.65
N TYR A 473 -7.94 -8.29 32.28
CA TYR A 473 -8.97 -7.29 32.07
C TYR A 473 -9.06 -6.87 30.59
N LEU A 474 -7.93 -6.61 29.93
CA LEU A 474 -7.90 -6.26 28.50
C LEU A 474 -8.47 -7.38 27.62
N ILE A 475 -8.16 -8.64 27.94
CA ILE A 475 -8.67 -9.82 27.23
C ILE A 475 -10.19 -9.97 27.38
N GLU A 476 -10.72 -9.72 28.59
CA GLU A 476 -12.15 -9.76 28.89
C GLU A 476 -12.94 -8.65 28.15
N HIS A 477 -12.26 -7.56 27.76
CA HIS A 477 -12.84 -6.45 27.01
C HIS A 477 -12.47 -6.48 25.52
N ASP A 478 -11.91 -7.59 25.02
CA ASP A 478 -11.47 -7.80 23.64
C ASP A 478 -10.50 -6.73 23.10
N VAL A 479 -9.65 -6.18 23.96
CA VAL A 479 -8.68 -5.13 23.62
C VAL A 479 -7.38 -5.75 23.11
N SER A 480 -6.85 -5.20 22.02
CA SER A 480 -5.56 -5.58 21.44
C SER A 480 -4.39 -5.03 22.27
N PHE A 481 -3.38 -5.87 22.58
CA PHE A 481 -2.20 -5.38 23.30
C PHE A 481 -0.88 -6.06 22.93
N ILE A 482 0.21 -5.33 23.11
CA ILE A 482 1.57 -5.88 23.14
C ILE A 482 2.21 -5.42 24.43
N THR A 483 2.79 -6.36 25.17
CA THR A 483 3.53 -6.05 26.38
C THR A 483 4.90 -6.69 26.38
N THR A 484 5.90 -5.99 26.91
CA THR A 484 7.21 -6.56 27.19
C THR A 484 7.33 -6.89 28.67
N THR A 485 8.03 -7.97 29.00
CA THR A 485 8.22 -8.35 30.41
C THR A 485 9.55 -9.05 30.65
N HIS A 486 10.03 -8.93 31.89
CA HIS A 486 11.13 -9.71 32.44
C HIS A 486 10.67 -10.74 33.47
N TYR A 487 9.38 -10.76 33.85
CA TYR A 487 8.84 -11.66 34.86
C TYR A 487 8.53 -13.05 34.30
N SER A 488 9.13 -14.09 34.89
CA SER A 488 8.90 -15.49 34.53
C SER A 488 7.45 -15.93 34.69
N GLN A 489 6.76 -15.38 35.70
CA GLN A 489 5.34 -15.65 36.01
C GLN A 489 4.40 -15.15 34.89
N LEU A 490 4.69 -13.99 34.28
CA LEU A 490 3.96 -13.53 33.10
C LEU A 490 4.19 -14.42 31.87
N LYS A 491 5.41 -14.97 31.70
CA LYS A 491 5.69 -15.91 30.60
C LYS A 491 4.85 -17.18 30.71
N ALA A 492 4.74 -17.72 31.93
CA ALA A 492 3.91 -18.89 32.21
C ALA A 492 2.43 -18.58 31.96
N PHE A 493 1.94 -17.45 32.46
CA PHE A 493 0.57 -17.00 32.20
C PHE A 493 0.26 -16.87 30.70
N ALA A 494 1.15 -16.27 29.91
CA ALA A 494 1.00 -16.10 28.48
C ALA A 494 1.02 -17.43 27.69
N PHE A 495 1.51 -18.52 28.30
CA PHE A 495 1.45 -19.85 27.72
C PHE A 495 0.10 -20.53 28.00
N ASP A 496 -0.44 -20.33 29.20
CA ASP A 496 -1.70 -20.94 29.63
C ASP A 496 -2.94 -20.23 29.05
N GLU A 497 -2.83 -18.94 28.71
CA GLU A 497 -3.95 -18.13 28.21
C GLU A 497 -4.07 -18.20 26.67
N PRO A 498 -5.13 -18.82 26.11
CA PRO A 498 -5.25 -19.04 24.66
C PRO A 498 -5.28 -17.75 23.82
N LYS A 499 -5.77 -16.64 24.40
CA LYS A 499 -5.86 -15.34 23.74
C LYS A 499 -4.52 -14.56 23.75
N ILE A 500 -3.43 -15.14 24.28
CA ILE A 500 -2.10 -14.55 24.29
C ILE A 500 -1.13 -15.44 23.51
N VAL A 501 -0.23 -14.83 22.74
CA VAL A 501 0.95 -15.52 22.21
C VAL A 501 2.22 -15.04 22.92
N ASN A 502 3.04 -15.99 23.32
CA ASN A 502 4.39 -15.71 23.80
C ASN A 502 5.30 -15.35 22.62
N ALA A 503 6.17 -14.37 22.79
CA ALA A 503 7.18 -14.01 21.82
C ALA A 503 8.52 -13.73 22.49
N SER A 504 9.61 -13.84 21.74
CA SER A 504 10.93 -13.48 22.23
C SER A 504 11.80 -12.82 21.17
N MET A 505 12.65 -11.89 21.61
CA MET A 505 13.72 -11.38 20.77
C MET A 505 14.87 -12.39 20.74
N GLU A 506 15.22 -12.85 19.54
CA GLU A 506 16.26 -13.84 19.33
C GLU A 506 17.64 -13.29 19.75
N PHE A 507 18.39 -14.18 20.41
CA PHE A 507 19.72 -13.92 20.92
C PHE A 507 20.64 -15.08 20.54
N ASP A 508 21.66 -14.78 19.73
CA ASP A 508 22.61 -15.79 19.32
C ASP A 508 23.51 -16.17 20.50
N GLN A 509 23.42 -17.44 20.91
CA GLN A 509 24.16 -17.99 22.04
C GLN A 509 25.66 -18.17 21.73
N ASN A 510 26.04 -18.30 20.47
CA ASN A 510 27.43 -18.48 20.04
C ASN A 510 28.18 -17.16 20.04
N THR A 511 27.58 -16.13 19.46
CA THR A 511 28.19 -14.78 19.37
C THR A 511 27.91 -13.91 20.60
N LEU A 512 26.93 -14.31 21.43
CA LEU A 512 26.42 -13.55 22.56
C LEU A 512 26.02 -12.12 22.15
N SER A 513 25.25 -12.01 21.07
CA SER A 513 24.71 -10.75 20.57
C SER A 513 23.22 -10.89 20.18
N PRO A 514 22.42 -9.83 20.37
CA PRO A 514 21.04 -9.82 19.90
C PRO A 514 21.00 -9.85 18.36
N THR A 515 20.12 -10.69 17.79
CA THR A 515 19.87 -10.73 16.35
C THR A 515 18.68 -9.83 15.96
N TYR A 516 17.97 -9.27 16.94
CA TYR A 516 16.83 -8.35 16.76
C TYR A 516 15.64 -8.93 15.97
N HIS A 517 15.60 -10.25 15.78
CA HIS A 517 14.48 -10.97 15.20
C HIS A 517 13.46 -11.37 16.27
N LEU A 518 12.18 -11.12 16.01
CA LEU A 518 11.06 -11.59 16.82
C LEU A 518 10.70 -13.03 16.46
N LEU A 519 10.70 -13.91 17.46
CA LEU A 519 10.21 -15.28 17.35
C LEU A 519 8.86 -15.39 18.06
N LEU A 520 7.79 -15.54 17.28
CA LEU A 520 6.44 -15.78 17.80
C LEU A 520 6.27 -17.25 18.22
N GLY A 521 5.61 -17.49 19.35
CA GLY A 521 5.39 -18.82 19.94
C GLY A 521 6.57 -19.36 20.76
N VAL A 522 7.64 -18.58 20.92
CA VAL A 522 8.87 -18.99 21.63
C VAL A 522 9.15 -18.07 22.81
N SER A 523 9.37 -18.64 23.98
CA SER A 523 9.84 -17.92 25.17
C SER A 523 11.37 -17.86 25.18
N GLY A 524 11.95 -16.68 25.43
CA GLY A 524 13.40 -16.48 25.42
C GLY A 524 14.06 -16.73 26.78
N SER A 525 15.30 -17.27 26.75
CA SER A 525 16.10 -17.56 27.95
C SER A 525 16.78 -16.31 28.53
N SER A 526 16.76 -16.17 29.87
CA SER A 526 17.44 -15.06 30.56
C SER A 526 18.96 -15.25 30.56
N ASN A 527 19.67 -14.64 29.61
CA ASN A 527 21.12 -14.82 29.41
C ASN A 527 22.01 -13.88 30.24
N ALA A 528 21.50 -13.33 31.34
CA ALA A 528 22.18 -12.32 32.16
C ALA A 528 23.59 -12.75 32.61
N PHE A 529 23.78 -14.02 33.01
CA PHE A 529 25.08 -14.54 33.44
C PHE A 529 26.11 -14.62 32.30
N ASN A 530 25.69 -14.93 31.08
CA ASN A 530 26.58 -15.01 29.92
C ASN A 530 27.01 -13.61 29.46
N ILE A 531 26.09 -12.64 29.53
CA ILE A 531 26.37 -11.22 29.25
C ILE A 531 27.35 -10.67 30.30
N ALA A 532 27.10 -10.93 31.59
CA ALA A 532 27.99 -10.52 32.68
C ALA A 532 29.41 -11.09 32.52
N LYS A 533 29.54 -12.35 32.07
CA LYS A 533 30.85 -12.96 31.76
C LYS A 533 31.58 -12.21 30.64
N LYS A 534 30.87 -11.87 29.55
CA LYS A 534 31.42 -11.12 28.40
C LYS A 534 31.82 -9.69 28.77
N LEU A 535 31.12 -9.07 29.71
CA LEU A 535 31.44 -7.75 30.27
C LEU A 535 32.59 -7.79 31.31
N GLY A 536 33.21 -8.96 31.53
CA GLY A 536 34.39 -9.09 32.38
C GLY A 536 34.12 -9.48 33.84
N LEU A 537 32.89 -9.87 34.20
CA LEU A 537 32.59 -10.33 35.57
C LEU A 537 33.32 -11.66 35.86
N LYS A 538 34.02 -11.71 37.01
CA LYS A 538 34.79 -12.89 37.43
C LYS A 538 33.91 -14.14 37.47
N GLU A 539 34.44 -15.25 36.95
CA GLU A 539 33.70 -16.49 36.82
C GLU A 539 33.27 -17.09 38.17
N GLU A 540 34.04 -16.83 39.23
CA GLU A 540 33.70 -17.21 40.62
C GLU A 540 32.41 -16.56 41.10
N ILE A 541 32.19 -15.28 40.79
CA ILE A 541 30.97 -14.54 41.15
C ILE A 541 29.76 -15.14 40.42
N ILE A 542 29.93 -15.44 39.12
CA ILE A 542 28.88 -16.06 38.31
C ILE A 542 28.52 -17.46 38.83
N LYS A 543 29.53 -18.28 39.18
CA LYS A 543 29.33 -19.61 39.75
C LYS A 543 28.59 -19.55 41.09
N ASN A 544 28.92 -18.58 41.95
CA ASN A 544 28.23 -18.39 43.23
C ASN A 544 26.79 -17.90 43.03
N ALA A 545 26.54 -16.94 42.15
CA ALA A 545 25.20 -16.44 41.85
C ALA A 545 24.30 -17.55 41.25
N LYS A 546 24.84 -18.40 40.38
CA LYS A 546 24.13 -19.58 39.86
C LYS A 546 23.73 -20.55 40.97
N LYS A 547 24.56 -20.75 42.00
CA LYS A 547 24.23 -21.60 43.15
C LYS A 547 23.10 -21.04 44.02
N ILE A 548 23.09 -19.71 44.24
CA ILE A 548 22.07 -19.02 45.06
C ILE A 548 20.70 -19.01 44.36
N THR A 549 20.68 -18.96 43.03
CA THR A 549 19.45 -18.86 42.22
C THR A 549 18.62 -20.17 42.23
N ILE A 550 19.16 -21.28 42.76
CA ILE A 550 18.56 -22.62 42.69
C ILE A 550 17.41 -22.84 43.71
N THR A 551 17.25 -21.98 44.72
CA THR A 551 16.47 -22.32 45.92
C THR A 551 15.03 -21.77 46.05
N SER A 552 14.42 -21.15 45.04
CA SER A 552 13.07 -20.56 45.23
C SER A 552 12.06 -20.67 44.08
N ASP A 553 12.36 -21.32 42.96
CA ASP A 553 11.53 -21.23 41.74
C ASP A 553 11.66 -22.45 40.79
N ASP A 554 12.05 -23.61 41.35
CA ASP A 554 12.61 -24.74 40.60
C ASP A 554 11.58 -25.45 39.69
N ASP A 555 10.32 -25.56 40.11
CA ASP A 555 9.29 -26.28 39.34
C ASP A 555 8.78 -25.49 38.13
N ILE A 556 8.56 -24.18 38.29
CA ILE A 556 8.17 -23.29 37.19
C ILE A 556 9.31 -23.19 36.17
N ARG A 557 10.57 -23.11 36.63
CA ARG A 557 11.73 -23.09 35.73
C ARG A 557 11.94 -24.40 34.98
N LYS A 558 11.76 -25.55 35.62
CA LYS A 558 11.80 -26.86 34.94
C LYS A 558 10.72 -26.96 33.87
N LEU A 559 9.51 -26.46 34.15
CA LEU A 559 8.44 -26.38 33.16
C LEU A 559 8.81 -25.47 31.99
N ILE A 560 9.27 -24.24 32.27
CA ILE A 560 9.73 -23.29 31.23
C ILE A 560 10.84 -23.93 30.39
N PHE A 561 11.84 -24.57 31.00
CA PHE A 561 12.94 -25.20 30.27
C PHE A 561 12.47 -26.36 29.38
N LYS A 562 11.52 -27.17 29.85
CA LYS A 562 10.93 -28.24 29.05
C LYS A 562 10.13 -27.67 27.87
N LEU A 563 9.37 -26.61 28.10
CA LEU A 563 8.60 -25.90 27.08
C LEU A 563 9.50 -25.20 26.05
N GLU A 564 10.60 -24.59 26.49
CA GLU A 564 11.61 -23.98 25.62
C GLU A 564 12.23 -25.02 24.69
N LYS A 565 12.57 -26.21 25.22
CA LYS A 565 13.11 -27.30 24.41
C LYS A 565 12.10 -27.78 23.36
N GLN A 566 10.84 -27.96 23.75
CA GLN A 566 9.78 -28.36 22.83
C GLN A 566 9.49 -27.30 21.77
N SER A 567 9.45 -26.02 22.15
CA SER A 567 9.22 -24.89 21.24
C SER A 567 10.33 -24.80 20.18
N LYS A 568 11.60 -24.93 20.59
CA LYS A 568 12.75 -24.96 19.65
C LYS A 568 12.71 -26.16 18.70
N GLU A 569 12.33 -27.34 19.18
CA GLU A 569 12.18 -28.54 18.33
C GLU A 569 11.06 -28.35 17.28
N VAL A 570 9.95 -27.73 17.68
CA VAL A 570 8.84 -27.41 16.75
C VAL A 570 9.26 -26.36 15.74
N GLU A 571 10.03 -25.34 16.14
CA GLU A 571 10.51 -24.30 15.25
C GLU A 571 11.49 -24.86 14.20
N ALA A 572 12.47 -25.68 14.62
CA ALA A 572 13.39 -26.33 13.70
C ALA A 572 12.62 -27.14 12.64
N ARG A 573 11.60 -27.89 13.06
CA ARG A 573 10.70 -28.61 12.15
C ARG A 573 9.89 -27.68 11.25
N ASN A 574 9.41 -26.55 11.75
CA ASN A 574 8.67 -25.57 10.95
C ASN A 574 9.56 -24.89 9.90
N ILE A 575 10.83 -24.62 10.21
CA ILE A 575 11.81 -24.09 9.25
C ILE A 575 12.08 -25.13 8.16
N GLU A 576 12.35 -26.38 8.53
CA GLU A 576 12.51 -27.50 7.59
C GLU A 576 11.26 -27.65 6.69
N LEU A 577 10.06 -27.60 7.29
CA LEU A 577 8.81 -27.68 6.56
C LEU A 577 8.62 -26.51 5.59
N LYS A 578 8.93 -25.27 6.00
CA LYS A 578 8.87 -24.09 5.12
C LYS A 578 9.83 -24.21 3.95
N GLN A 579 11.06 -24.70 4.18
CA GLN A 579 12.04 -24.93 3.12
C GLN A 579 11.56 -26.02 2.16
N ALA A 580 11.00 -27.12 2.66
CA ALA A 580 10.41 -28.18 1.86
C ALA A 580 9.19 -27.69 1.05
N LEU A 581 8.34 -26.84 1.63
CA LEU A 581 7.22 -26.25 0.90
C LEU A 581 7.69 -25.28 -0.20
N ALA A 582 8.74 -24.50 0.07
CA ALA A 582 9.33 -23.60 -0.92
C ALA A 582 9.95 -24.37 -2.10
N SER A 583 10.66 -25.47 -1.84
CA SER A 583 11.21 -26.32 -2.90
C SER A 583 10.10 -26.96 -3.74
N VAL A 584 9.06 -27.51 -3.11
CA VAL A 584 7.89 -28.09 -3.80
C VAL A 584 7.17 -27.03 -4.64
N ASN A 585 6.99 -25.81 -4.15
CA ASN A 585 6.35 -24.74 -4.91
C ASN A 585 7.18 -24.29 -6.11
N ASN A 586 8.51 -24.19 -5.95
CA ASN A 586 9.40 -23.87 -7.07
C ASN A 586 9.38 -24.97 -8.14
N GLU A 587 9.42 -26.24 -7.73
CA GLU A 587 9.35 -27.38 -8.63
C GLU A 587 8.00 -27.44 -9.36
N LYS A 588 6.89 -27.14 -8.66
CA LYS A 588 5.57 -27.00 -9.25
C LYS A 588 5.51 -25.87 -10.29
N ARG A 589 6.13 -24.72 -10.01
CA ARG A 589 6.20 -23.60 -10.96
C ARG A 589 6.99 -23.98 -12.21
N GLU A 590 8.13 -24.65 -12.03
CA GLU A 590 8.96 -25.12 -13.14
C GLU A 590 8.22 -26.15 -14.01
N LEU A 591 7.49 -27.08 -13.38
CA LEU A 591 6.63 -28.04 -14.08
C LEU A 591 5.52 -27.35 -14.87
N GLN A 592 4.87 -26.33 -14.30
CA GLN A 592 3.84 -25.55 -15.01
C GLN A 592 4.41 -24.78 -16.20
N GLU A 593 5.59 -24.17 -16.06
CA GLU A 593 6.28 -23.50 -17.18
C GLU A 593 6.65 -24.48 -18.29
N ARG A 594 7.14 -25.68 -17.94
CA ARG A 594 7.43 -26.75 -18.90
C ARG A 594 6.15 -27.23 -19.60
N LEU A 595 5.06 -27.44 -18.88
CA LEU A 595 3.77 -27.83 -19.48
C LEU A 595 3.27 -26.77 -20.46
N ASN A 596 3.30 -25.50 -20.08
CA ASN A 596 2.92 -24.39 -20.96
C ASN A 596 3.81 -24.33 -22.21
N LYS A 597 5.10 -24.64 -22.09
CA LYS A 597 6.03 -24.69 -23.23
C LYS A 597 5.69 -25.85 -24.18
N ILE A 598 5.44 -27.04 -23.63
CA ILE A 598 5.02 -28.23 -24.39
C ILE A 598 3.70 -27.98 -25.12
N GLU A 599 2.72 -27.33 -24.46
CA GLU A 599 1.45 -26.98 -25.10
C GLU A 599 1.62 -25.99 -26.26
N LYS A 600 2.46 -24.96 -26.08
CA LYS A 600 2.80 -24.02 -27.16
C LYS A 600 3.50 -24.72 -28.33
N GLU A 601 4.46 -25.59 -28.05
CA GLU A 601 5.15 -26.38 -29.08
C GLU A 601 4.17 -27.29 -29.81
N ARG A 602 3.31 -28.02 -29.10
CA ARG A 602 2.25 -28.86 -29.68
C ARG A 602 1.32 -28.04 -30.59
N GLN A 603 0.86 -26.87 -30.15
CA GLN A 603 0.03 -25.98 -30.98
C GLN A 603 0.77 -25.52 -32.24
N SER A 604 2.07 -25.21 -32.13
CA SER A 604 2.87 -24.80 -33.28
C SER A 604 3.08 -25.93 -34.30
N ILE A 605 3.29 -27.16 -33.83
CA ILE A 605 3.43 -28.36 -34.67
C ILE A 605 2.10 -28.64 -35.39
N LEU A 606 0.98 -28.60 -34.67
CA LEU A 606 -0.35 -28.78 -35.27
C LEU A 606 -0.63 -27.73 -36.33
N LYS A 607 -0.27 -26.46 -36.08
CA LYS A 607 -0.44 -25.38 -37.04
C LYS A 607 0.42 -25.57 -38.30
N LYS A 608 1.67 -26.00 -38.14
CA LYS A 608 2.57 -26.32 -39.27
C LYS A 608 2.06 -27.51 -40.07
N ALA A 609 1.68 -28.61 -39.40
CA ALA A 609 1.11 -29.79 -40.05
C ALA A 609 -0.16 -29.46 -40.84
N GLN A 610 -0.99 -28.55 -40.31
CA GLN A 610 -2.20 -28.09 -41.01
C GLN A 610 -1.86 -27.21 -42.23
N GLN A 611 -0.88 -26.31 -42.12
CA GLN A 611 -0.40 -25.52 -43.26
C GLN A 611 0.21 -26.40 -44.37
N GLU A 612 1.04 -27.37 -43.99
CA GLU A 612 1.64 -28.32 -44.94
C GLU A 612 0.57 -29.18 -45.62
N ALA A 613 -0.47 -29.61 -44.88
CA ALA A 613 -1.61 -30.32 -45.45
C ALA A 613 -2.41 -29.44 -46.42
N ASP A 614 -2.67 -28.18 -46.06
CA ASP A 614 -3.39 -27.22 -46.90
C ASP A 614 -2.61 -26.92 -48.20
N GLU A 615 -1.29 -26.74 -48.11
CA GLU A 615 -0.41 -26.54 -49.27
C GLU A 615 -0.37 -27.78 -50.17
N PHE A 616 -0.29 -28.97 -49.59
CA PHE A 616 -0.31 -30.23 -50.33
C PHE A 616 -1.63 -30.44 -51.07
N VAL A 617 -2.77 -30.19 -50.40
CA VAL A 617 -4.10 -30.25 -51.02
C VAL A 617 -4.22 -29.21 -52.14
N SER A 618 -3.78 -27.97 -51.91
CA SER A 618 -3.81 -26.90 -52.91
C SER A 618 -3.00 -27.28 -54.17
N LYS A 619 -1.81 -27.85 -53.98
CA LYS A 619 -0.97 -28.32 -55.09
C LYS A 619 -1.63 -29.44 -55.89
N ILE A 620 -2.18 -30.45 -55.22
CA ILE A 620 -2.94 -31.54 -55.86
C ILE A 620 -4.15 -30.99 -56.61
N THR A 621 -4.89 -30.03 -56.03
CA THR A 621 -6.06 -29.44 -56.69
C THR A 621 -5.69 -28.63 -57.92
N ASN A 622 -4.58 -27.89 -57.91
CA ASN A 622 -4.11 -27.14 -59.07
C ASN A 622 -3.64 -28.09 -60.18
N GLU A 623 -2.86 -29.12 -59.85
CA GLU A 623 -2.45 -30.15 -60.83
C GLU A 623 -3.67 -30.90 -61.42
N ALA A 624 -4.69 -31.17 -60.61
CA ALA A 624 -5.95 -31.78 -61.07
C ALA A 624 -6.80 -30.82 -61.94
N MET A 625 -6.78 -29.51 -61.66
CA MET A 625 -7.47 -28.51 -62.47
C MET A 625 -6.74 -28.24 -63.79
N ASP A 626 -5.41 -28.23 -63.79
CA ASP A 626 -4.59 -28.06 -64.99
C ASP A 626 -4.77 -29.24 -65.94
N THR A 627 -4.75 -30.48 -65.43
CA THR A 627 -5.09 -31.67 -66.22
C THR A 627 -6.53 -31.66 -66.74
N LEU A 628 -7.51 -31.19 -65.95
CA LEU A 628 -8.89 -30.99 -66.41
C LEU A 628 -9.01 -29.94 -67.52
N ASN A 629 -8.22 -28.87 -67.45
CA ASN A 629 -8.18 -27.80 -68.46
C ASN A 629 -7.48 -28.27 -69.74
N GLU A 630 -6.43 -29.09 -69.63
CA GLU A 630 -5.79 -29.76 -70.76
C GLU A 630 -6.76 -30.72 -71.47
N VAL A 631 -7.50 -31.54 -70.72
CA VAL A 631 -8.53 -32.44 -71.27
C VAL A 631 -9.67 -31.65 -71.94
N LYS A 632 -10.09 -30.52 -71.37
CA LYS A 632 -11.08 -29.61 -72.00
C LYS A 632 -10.59 -28.99 -73.30
N ASN A 633 -9.29 -28.74 -73.42
CA ASN A 633 -8.71 -28.14 -74.63
C ASN A 633 -8.47 -29.16 -75.74
N ILE A 634 -8.32 -30.45 -75.41
CA ILE A 634 -8.03 -31.52 -76.39
C ILE A 634 -9.31 -32.10 -77.03
N ASN A 635 -10.49 -32.03 -76.38
CA ASN A 635 -11.75 -32.57 -76.93
C ASN A 635 -12.93 -31.58 -76.84
N LYS A 636 -13.09 -30.72 -77.85
CA LYS A 636 -14.23 -29.81 -77.99
C LYS A 636 -15.51 -30.44 -78.55
N ASP A 637 -15.45 -31.67 -79.05
CA ASP A 637 -16.61 -32.39 -79.55
C ASP A 637 -16.68 -33.78 -78.91
N LYS A 638 -17.79 -34.03 -78.19
CA LYS A 638 -18.14 -35.24 -77.42
C LYS A 638 -17.44 -35.42 -76.06
N VAL A 639 -17.93 -34.69 -75.05
CA VAL A 639 -17.95 -35.18 -73.66
C VAL A 639 -19.32 -34.89 -73.05
N LYS A 640 -19.97 -35.90 -72.49
CA LYS A 640 -21.28 -35.78 -71.84
C LYS A 640 -21.13 -35.03 -70.52
N LEU A 641 -22.01 -34.06 -70.26
CA LEU A 641 -22.01 -33.22 -69.04
C LEU A 641 -21.90 -34.03 -67.72
N HIS A 642 -22.37 -35.28 -67.71
CA HIS A 642 -22.40 -36.13 -66.52
C HIS A 642 -21.01 -36.61 -66.05
N GLU A 643 -20.05 -36.83 -66.95
CA GLU A 643 -18.71 -37.32 -66.58
C GLU A 643 -17.83 -36.20 -65.99
N ILE A 644 -18.05 -34.96 -66.41
CA ILE A 644 -17.37 -33.76 -65.87
C ILE A 644 -17.89 -33.45 -64.46
N ILE A 645 -19.19 -33.67 -64.20
CA ILE A 645 -19.79 -33.50 -62.87
C ILE A 645 -19.30 -34.60 -61.90
N GLU A 646 -19.13 -35.84 -62.37
CA GLU A 646 -18.55 -36.94 -61.57
C GLU A 646 -17.06 -36.74 -61.26
N ALA A 647 -16.28 -36.23 -62.21
CA ALA A 647 -14.87 -35.88 -61.98
C ALA A 647 -14.73 -34.73 -60.98
N LYS A 648 -15.59 -33.71 -61.06
CA LYS A 648 -15.63 -32.58 -60.11
C LYS A 648 -16.04 -33.04 -58.70
N HIS A 649 -17.03 -33.92 -58.59
CA HIS A 649 -17.42 -34.55 -57.31
C HIS A 649 -16.35 -35.48 -56.72
N LYS A 650 -15.48 -36.09 -57.55
CA LYS A 650 -14.33 -36.87 -57.08
C LYS A 650 -13.19 -35.99 -56.60
N VAL A 651 -12.95 -34.84 -57.23
CA VAL A 651 -11.97 -33.83 -56.78
C VAL A 651 -12.42 -33.16 -55.47
N ASP A 652 -13.72 -32.84 -55.34
CA ASP A 652 -14.31 -32.34 -54.08
C ASP A 652 -14.28 -33.40 -52.96
N LYS A 653 -14.23 -34.70 -53.30
CA LYS A 653 -14.03 -35.81 -52.35
C LYS A 653 -12.56 -36.09 -52.01
N LEU A 654 -11.62 -35.70 -52.87
CA LEU A 654 -10.17 -35.80 -52.64
C LEU A 654 -9.64 -34.63 -51.80
N GLY A 655 -10.30 -33.47 -51.86
CA GLY A 655 -10.14 -32.36 -50.92
C GLY A 655 -10.81 -32.66 -49.57
N GLY A 656 -10.29 -33.65 -48.85
CA GLY A 656 -10.76 -34.03 -47.52
C GLY A 656 -10.56 -32.90 -46.49
N THR A 657 -11.66 -32.23 -46.15
CA THR A 657 -11.87 -31.47 -44.90
C THR A 657 -10.90 -30.33 -44.59
N VAL A 658 -11.04 -29.23 -45.34
CA VAL A 658 -10.76 -27.89 -44.80
C VAL A 658 -11.97 -27.01 -45.11
N VAL A 659 -13.03 -27.16 -44.30
CA VAL A 659 -14.12 -26.19 -44.28
C VAL A 659 -13.77 -25.12 -43.25
N THR A 660 -13.36 -24.00 -43.83
CA THR A 660 -13.49 -22.63 -43.32
C THR A 660 -14.63 -22.43 -42.32
N LYS A 661 -14.25 -21.93 -41.14
CA LYS A 661 -15.15 -21.38 -40.14
C LYS A 661 -15.60 -19.99 -40.59
N LYS A 662 -16.81 -19.85 -41.14
CA LYS A 662 -17.60 -18.60 -41.13
C LYS A 662 -19.08 -18.89 -41.41
N MET A 663 -19.93 -18.42 -40.48
CA MET A 663 -21.40 -18.27 -40.54
C MET A 663 -22.16 -19.60 -40.45
N VAL A 664 -22.66 -20.00 -39.26
CA VAL A 664 -23.89 -19.54 -38.58
C VAL A 664 -25.11 -19.54 -39.51
N ASP A 665 -26.08 -20.37 -39.11
CA ASP A 665 -27.46 -20.53 -39.57
C ASP A 665 -27.73 -21.23 -40.91
N LYS A 666 -27.94 -22.56 -40.85
CA LYS A 666 -29.29 -23.14 -40.96
C LYS A 666 -29.29 -24.65 -40.74
N ILE A 667 -30.09 -25.01 -39.74
CA ILE A 667 -30.56 -26.32 -39.34
C ILE A 667 -31.04 -27.17 -40.53
N ASP A 668 -30.62 -28.44 -40.54
CA ASP A 668 -31.54 -29.53 -40.91
C ASP A 668 -31.52 -30.61 -39.82
N GLN A 669 -32.72 -30.86 -39.29
CA GLN A 669 -33.00 -31.60 -38.06
C GLN A 669 -33.08 -33.11 -38.31
N LYS A 670 -32.17 -33.89 -37.70
CA LYS A 670 -32.60 -35.15 -37.09
C LYS A 670 -32.99 -34.84 -35.64
N LEU A 671 -34.30 -34.67 -35.44
CA LEU A 671 -34.94 -34.62 -34.12
C LEU A 671 -34.65 -35.95 -33.41
N ALA A 672 -33.86 -35.86 -32.35
CA ALA A 672 -33.53 -36.99 -31.50
C ALA A 672 -34.79 -37.45 -30.77
N LYS A 673 -35.18 -38.71 -30.91
CA LYS A 673 -36.36 -39.28 -30.27
C LYS A 673 -35.95 -40.20 -29.13
N VAL A 674 -36.87 -40.38 -28.18
CA VAL A 674 -36.73 -41.39 -27.13
C VAL A 674 -36.58 -42.77 -27.79
N GLY A 675 -35.51 -43.47 -27.44
CA GLY A 675 -35.13 -44.78 -27.99
C GLY A 675 -34.02 -44.75 -29.04
N ASP A 676 -33.53 -43.57 -29.44
CA ASP A 676 -32.39 -43.47 -30.36
C ASP A 676 -31.07 -43.76 -29.64
N ASP A 677 -30.18 -44.52 -30.30
CA ASP A 677 -28.80 -44.69 -29.89
C ASP A 677 -28.04 -43.38 -30.13
N VAL A 678 -27.29 -42.93 -29.14
CA VAL A 678 -26.53 -41.68 -29.18
C VAL A 678 -25.11 -41.90 -28.71
N TYR A 679 -24.18 -41.21 -29.34
CA TYR A 679 -22.79 -41.14 -28.93
C TYR A 679 -22.54 -39.83 -28.17
N ILE A 680 -22.09 -39.93 -26.92
CA ILE A 680 -21.92 -38.80 -26.01
C ILE A 680 -20.47 -38.32 -26.06
N LYS A 681 -20.28 -37.08 -26.50
CA LYS A 681 -18.94 -36.52 -26.81
C LYS A 681 -18.05 -36.40 -25.59
N SER A 682 -18.62 -35.99 -24.45
CA SER A 682 -17.87 -35.72 -23.22
C SER A 682 -17.39 -36.98 -22.51
N TYR A 683 -18.03 -38.11 -22.77
CA TYR A 683 -17.76 -39.39 -22.10
C TYR A 683 -17.21 -40.47 -23.05
N ASP A 684 -17.14 -40.19 -24.36
CA ASP A 684 -16.69 -41.12 -25.39
C ASP A 684 -17.39 -42.49 -25.30
N GLN A 685 -18.71 -42.47 -25.08
CA GLN A 685 -19.52 -43.67 -24.87
C GLN A 685 -20.86 -43.59 -25.61
N TYR A 686 -21.40 -44.76 -25.93
CA TYR A 686 -22.73 -44.91 -26.52
C TYR A 686 -23.80 -45.08 -25.43
N GLY A 687 -24.94 -44.44 -25.61
CA GLY A 687 -26.10 -44.57 -24.74
C GLY A 687 -27.40 -44.46 -25.52
N VAL A 688 -28.52 -44.66 -24.85
CA VAL A 688 -29.87 -44.59 -25.46
C VAL A 688 -30.66 -43.49 -24.80
N ILE A 689 -31.35 -42.65 -25.59
CA ILE A 689 -32.24 -41.62 -25.03
C ILE A 689 -33.43 -42.31 -24.35
N GLU A 690 -33.54 -42.22 -23.03
CA GLU A 690 -34.66 -42.76 -22.25
C GLU A 690 -35.84 -41.80 -22.17
N ARG A 691 -35.58 -40.50 -22.06
CA ARG A 691 -36.63 -39.49 -21.92
C ARG A 691 -36.15 -38.11 -22.33
N ILE A 692 -37.07 -37.30 -22.82
CA ILE A 692 -36.88 -35.85 -22.97
C ILE A 692 -37.65 -35.18 -21.84
N THR A 693 -36.97 -34.41 -20.99
CA THR A 693 -37.60 -33.69 -19.88
C THR A 693 -38.46 -32.53 -20.40
N LYS A 694 -39.42 -32.07 -19.59
CA LYS A 694 -40.28 -30.92 -19.95
C LYS A 694 -39.48 -29.63 -20.22
N ASP A 695 -38.27 -29.54 -19.66
CA ASP A 695 -37.35 -28.42 -19.80
C ASP A 695 -36.44 -28.54 -21.06
N GLY A 696 -36.64 -29.56 -21.89
CA GLY A 696 -35.94 -29.72 -23.17
C GLY A 696 -34.57 -30.43 -23.10
N MET A 697 -34.20 -31.01 -21.95
CA MET A 697 -32.97 -31.81 -21.80
C MET A 697 -33.23 -33.30 -22.07
N TYR A 698 -32.18 -34.01 -22.49
CA TYR A 698 -32.24 -35.43 -22.87
C TYR A 698 -31.63 -36.28 -21.77
N GLU A 699 -32.41 -37.21 -21.22
CA GLU A 699 -31.96 -38.23 -20.27
C GLU A 699 -31.47 -39.43 -21.09
N VAL A 700 -30.17 -39.71 -21.05
CA VAL A 700 -29.50 -40.74 -21.85
C VAL A 700 -28.92 -41.81 -20.93
N ALA A 701 -29.34 -43.07 -21.12
CA ALA A 701 -28.81 -44.22 -20.40
C ALA A 701 -27.52 -44.72 -21.03
N ILE A 702 -26.50 -44.88 -20.20
CA ILE A 702 -25.27 -45.60 -20.53
C ILE A 702 -25.16 -46.78 -19.55
N GLY A 703 -25.43 -47.99 -20.02
CA GLY A 703 -25.48 -49.17 -19.15
C GLY A 703 -26.50 -49.02 -18.02
N ASN A 704 -26.04 -48.98 -16.76
CA ASN A 704 -26.90 -48.90 -15.56
C ASN A 704 -27.08 -47.46 -15.01
N MET A 705 -26.60 -46.44 -15.72
CA MET A 705 -26.60 -45.04 -15.26
C MET A 705 -27.29 -44.14 -16.28
N SER A 706 -28.04 -43.13 -15.82
CA SER A 706 -28.75 -42.17 -16.68
C SER A 706 -28.19 -40.76 -16.49
N LEU A 707 -27.88 -40.08 -17.60
CA LEU A 707 -27.23 -38.76 -17.64
C LEU A 707 -28.16 -37.73 -18.30
N LYS A 708 -28.27 -36.54 -17.72
CA LYS A 708 -28.98 -35.41 -18.33
C LYS A 708 -28.04 -34.59 -19.20
N LEU A 709 -28.33 -34.53 -20.49
CA LEU A 709 -27.50 -33.91 -21.51
C LEU A 709 -28.30 -32.90 -22.32
N ASN A 710 -27.63 -31.84 -22.77
CA ASN A 710 -28.19 -30.96 -23.80
C ASN A 710 -28.03 -31.61 -25.17
N ARG A 711 -28.83 -31.14 -26.15
CA ARG A 711 -28.82 -31.68 -27.51
C ARG A 711 -27.44 -31.67 -28.19
N ASP A 712 -26.57 -30.75 -27.79
CA ASP A 712 -25.24 -30.54 -28.39
C ASP A 712 -24.18 -31.52 -27.85
N ASP A 713 -24.44 -32.13 -26.69
CA ASP A 713 -23.49 -33.01 -25.98
C ASP A 713 -23.43 -34.42 -26.58
N PHE A 714 -24.34 -34.75 -27.51
CA PHE A 714 -24.43 -36.06 -28.13
C PHE A 714 -24.80 -36.00 -29.62
N ASN A 715 -24.45 -37.06 -30.34
CA ASN A 715 -24.86 -37.27 -31.74
C ASN A 715 -25.73 -38.52 -31.82
N VAL A 716 -26.88 -38.45 -32.51
CA VAL A 716 -27.69 -39.62 -32.82
C VAL A 716 -26.95 -40.50 -33.81
N VAL A 717 -26.80 -41.79 -33.51
CA VAL A 717 -26.14 -42.79 -34.34
C VAL A 717 -27.14 -43.86 -34.77
N ASP A 718 -26.93 -44.48 -35.93
CA ASP A 718 -27.81 -45.55 -36.41
C ASP A 718 -27.47 -46.87 -35.69
N LYS A 719 -28.52 -47.60 -35.29
CA LYS A 719 -28.54 -48.75 -34.35
C LYS A 719 -27.27 -49.61 -34.30
N VAL A 720 -26.70 -49.74 -33.10
CA VAL A 720 -25.63 -50.69 -32.79
C VAL A 720 -26.22 -51.92 -32.11
N ALA A 721 -25.91 -53.12 -32.61
CA ALA A 721 -26.41 -54.38 -32.06
C ALA A 721 -25.78 -54.67 -30.69
N TYR A 722 -26.55 -54.51 -29.61
CA TYR A 722 -26.14 -54.88 -28.26
C TYR A 722 -26.30 -56.39 -28.01
N SER A 723 -25.24 -57.04 -27.52
CA SER A 723 -25.31 -58.41 -27.02
C SER A 723 -26.10 -58.46 -25.71
N ASN A 724 -27.22 -59.17 -25.73
CA ASN A 724 -28.11 -59.45 -24.61
C ASN A 724 -27.39 -60.08 -23.41
N GLN A 725 -27.54 -59.50 -22.22
CA GLN A 725 -27.69 -60.28 -20.98
C GLN A 725 -28.80 -59.67 -20.08
N GLN A 726 -29.85 -60.49 -19.97
CA GLN A 726 -30.98 -60.56 -19.04
C GLN A 726 -31.22 -59.45 -18.00
N LYS A 727 -32.44 -58.90 -18.07
CA LYS A 727 -33.13 -58.13 -17.03
C LYS A 727 -33.47 -59.01 -15.81
N SER A 728 -33.24 -58.47 -14.62
CA SER A 728 -34.01 -58.79 -13.42
C SER A 728 -34.39 -57.49 -12.72
N GLU A 729 -35.68 -57.19 -12.69
CA GLU A 729 -36.31 -56.07 -11.97
C GLU A 729 -36.24 -56.29 -10.46
N ILE A 730 -35.92 -55.23 -9.69
CA ILE A 730 -36.31 -54.96 -8.28
C ILE A 730 -36.15 -53.44 -8.12
N GLY A 731 -37.14 -52.63 -7.72
CA GLY A 731 -37.95 -52.73 -6.51
C GLY A 731 -37.36 -51.81 -5.43
N TYR A 732 -37.87 -50.58 -5.30
CA TYR A 732 -37.40 -49.58 -4.33
C TYR A 732 -37.52 -50.10 -2.88
N SER A 733 -36.42 -50.12 -2.11
CA SER A 733 -36.47 -49.99 -0.65
C SER A 733 -35.16 -49.44 -0.06
N LYS A 734 -35.30 -48.69 1.03
CA LYS A 734 -34.31 -47.86 1.73
C LYS A 734 -33.14 -48.62 2.39
N SER A 735 -32.02 -47.89 2.49
CA SER A 735 -30.96 -47.89 3.53
C SER A 735 -30.09 -49.12 3.74
N ARG A 736 -28.84 -49.05 3.25
CA ARG A 736 -27.61 -49.49 3.94
C ARG A 736 -26.43 -48.69 3.38
N ALA A 737 -25.50 -48.29 4.24
CA ALA A 737 -24.34 -47.47 3.89
C ALA A 737 -23.55 -48.11 2.74
N SER A 738 -23.25 -47.34 1.69
CA SER A 738 -22.48 -47.81 0.54
C SER A 738 -21.03 -48.05 0.94
N ILE A 739 -20.67 -49.31 1.18
CA ILE A 739 -19.27 -49.73 1.36
C ILE A 739 -18.56 -49.58 0.01
N SER A 740 -17.44 -48.87 0.01
CA SER A 740 -16.60 -48.68 -1.19
C SER A 740 -16.02 -50.01 -1.65
N LEU A 741 -16.03 -50.28 -2.96
CA LEU A 741 -15.36 -51.45 -3.57
C LEU A 741 -13.83 -51.30 -3.64
N THR A 742 -13.30 -50.18 -3.13
CA THR A 742 -11.87 -49.91 -3.12
C THR A 742 -11.43 -49.36 -1.75
N LEU A 743 -10.39 -49.97 -1.18
CA LEU A 743 -9.68 -49.51 0.01
C LEU A 743 -8.33 -48.91 -0.41
N ASP A 744 -8.07 -47.66 -0.03
CA ASP A 744 -6.78 -47.00 -0.27
C ASP A 744 -5.95 -46.96 1.02
N LEU A 745 -4.81 -47.64 1.00
CA LEU A 745 -3.85 -47.75 2.10
C LEU A 745 -2.58 -46.91 1.86
N ARG A 746 -2.53 -46.10 0.79
CA ARG A 746 -1.35 -45.27 0.49
C ARG A 746 -1.15 -44.21 1.58
N GLY A 747 0.11 -44.04 1.99
CA GLY A 747 0.50 -43.06 3.02
C GLY A 747 0.15 -43.45 4.46
N LYS A 748 -0.45 -44.63 4.68
CA LYS A 748 -0.74 -45.15 6.01
C LYS A 748 0.49 -45.81 6.64
N ARG A 749 0.62 -45.75 7.96
CA ARG A 749 1.65 -46.51 8.71
C ARG A 749 1.23 -47.98 8.80
N TYR A 750 2.20 -48.87 9.03
CA TYR A 750 2.00 -50.32 9.03
C TYR A 750 0.84 -50.79 9.93
N GLU A 751 0.80 -50.34 11.19
CA GLU A 751 -0.25 -50.73 12.14
C GLU A 751 -1.63 -50.18 11.74
N GLU A 752 -1.71 -48.91 11.33
CA GLU A 752 -2.95 -48.29 10.87
C GLU A 752 -3.50 -48.97 9.60
N ALA A 753 -2.63 -49.34 8.67
CA ALA A 753 -3.01 -50.05 7.45
C ALA A 753 -3.55 -51.46 7.75
N LYS A 754 -3.01 -52.12 8.78
CA LYS A 754 -3.49 -53.45 9.22
C LYS A 754 -4.92 -53.36 9.75
N ASP A 755 -5.18 -52.41 10.65
CA ASP A 755 -6.49 -52.26 11.29
C ASP A 755 -7.57 -51.85 10.28
N LEU A 756 -7.21 -50.98 9.33
CA LEU A 756 -8.11 -50.59 8.22
C LEU A 756 -8.40 -51.76 7.29
N LEU A 757 -7.40 -52.59 6.99
CA LEU A 757 -7.57 -53.77 6.15
C LEU A 757 -8.46 -54.83 6.82
N ASP A 758 -8.26 -55.07 8.11
CA ASP A 758 -9.02 -56.05 8.91
C ASP A 758 -10.51 -55.67 8.94
N LYS A 759 -10.81 -54.42 9.33
CA LYS A 759 -12.17 -53.90 9.35
C LYS A 759 -12.83 -53.92 7.96
N TYR A 760 -12.07 -53.61 6.91
CA TYR A 760 -12.60 -53.56 5.56
C TYR A 760 -13.00 -54.95 5.03
N ILE A 761 -12.22 -55.99 5.33
CA ILE A 761 -12.60 -57.37 4.96
C ILE A 761 -13.87 -57.81 5.69
N ASP A 762 -14.02 -57.45 6.96
CA ASP A 762 -15.25 -57.73 7.72
C ASP A 762 -16.47 -57.00 7.12
N ASP A 763 -16.31 -55.74 6.74
CA ASP A 763 -17.36 -54.95 6.10
C ASP A 763 -17.76 -55.54 4.72
N LEU A 764 -16.80 -56.02 3.93
CA LEU A 764 -17.08 -56.70 2.65
C LEU A 764 -17.85 -58.02 2.84
N MET A 765 -17.50 -58.81 3.86
CA MET A 765 -18.24 -60.02 4.20
C MET A 765 -19.65 -59.73 4.66
N ALA A 766 -19.84 -58.72 5.53
CA ALA A 766 -21.15 -58.32 6.02
C ALA A 766 -22.07 -57.79 4.92
N SER A 767 -21.49 -57.21 3.86
CA SER A 767 -22.22 -56.68 2.70
C SER A 767 -22.41 -57.67 1.56
N GLY A 768 -21.82 -58.88 1.64
CA GLY A 768 -21.91 -59.91 0.61
C GLY A 768 -21.16 -59.56 -0.68
N ILE A 769 -20.23 -58.62 -0.63
CA ILE A 769 -19.42 -58.18 -1.77
C ILE A 769 -18.32 -59.22 -2.00
N LYS A 770 -18.34 -59.86 -3.18
CA LYS A 770 -17.42 -60.97 -3.48
C LYS A 770 -16.03 -60.53 -3.94
N GLN A 771 -15.86 -59.30 -4.41
CA GLN A 771 -14.60 -58.83 -4.97
C GLN A 771 -14.37 -57.35 -4.65
N ALA A 772 -13.13 -57.00 -4.27
CA ALA A 772 -12.74 -55.62 -3.95
C ALA A 772 -11.27 -55.36 -4.29
N ASN A 773 -10.94 -54.07 -4.41
CA ASN A 773 -9.61 -53.59 -4.77
C ASN A 773 -8.91 -52.95 -3.55
N ILE A 774 -7.67 -53.36 -3.27
CA ILE A 774 -6.87 -52.79 -2.20
C ILE A 774 -5.66 -52.09 -2.82
N ILE A 775 -5.63 -50.76 -2.73
CA ILE A 775 -4.55 -49.92 -3.25
C ILE A 775 -3.49 -49.75 -2.16
N HIS A 776 -2.31 -50.33 -2.35
CA HIS A 776 -1.17 -50.18 -1.44
C HIS A 776 -0.01 -49.38 -2.07
N GLY A 777 -0.07 -49.14 -3.38
CA GLY A 777 0.92 -48.34 -4.12
C GLY A 777 2.24 -49.06 -4.43
N TYR A 778 3.14 -48.32 -5.11
CA TYR A 778 4.42 -48.80 -5.64
C TYR A 778 5.64 -48.54 -4.73
N GLY A 779 5.44 -48.03 -3.51
CA GLY A 779 6.51 -47.58 -2.61
C GLY A 779 7.48 -48.67 -2.12
N THR A 780 7.96 -48.57 -0.88
CA THR A 780 8.99 -49.47 -0.29
C THR A 780 8.59 -50.96 -0.16
N GLY A 781 7.43 -51.37 -0.65
CA GLY A 781 6.95 -52.76 -0.60
C GLY A 781 6.31 -53.17 0.73
N VAL A 782 6.54 -52.42 1.81
CA VAL A 782 6.11 -52.78 3.18
C VAL A 782 4.58 -52.96 3.31
N ILE A 783 3.77 -52.05 2.78
CA ILE A 783 2.29 -52.17 2.83
C ILE A 783 1.79 -53.28 1.88
N ARG A 784 2.50 -53.51 0.77
CA ARG A 784 2.18 -54.60 -0.17
C ARG A 784 2.39 -55.96 0.49
N GLU A 785 3.52 -56.15 1.17
CA GLU A 785 3.82 -57.36 1.93
C GLU A 785 2.82 -57.58 3.07
N LEU A 786 2.41 -56.51 3.76
CA LEU A 786 1.32 -56.57 4.75
C LEU A 786 0.01 -57.05 4.14
N VAL A 787 -0.43 -56.47 3.01
CA VAL A 787 -1.67 -56.88 2.34
C VAL A 787 -1.56 -58.34 1.90
N GLN A 788 -0.48 -58.74 1.22
CA GLN A 788 -0.35 -60.13 0.76
C GLN A 788 -0.27 -61.14 1.89
N SER A 789 0.49 -60.85 2.96
CA SER A 789 0.59 -61.75 4.12
C SER A 789 -0.72 -61.86 4.88
N TYR A 790 -1.47 -60.76 5.02
CA TYR A 790 -2.79 -60.74 5.63
C TYR A 790 -3.79 -61.55 4.78
N LEU A 791 -3.86 -61.30 3.47
CA LEU A 791 -4.79 -62.00 2.57
C LEU A 791 -4.48 -63.50 2.44
N LYS A 792 -3.21 -63.89 2.48
CA LYS A 792 -2.78 -65.30 2.42
C LYS A 792 -3.22 -66.10 3.67
N ASN A 793 -3.26 -65.44 4.83
CA ASN A 793 -3.56 -66.09 6.11
C ASN A 793 -5.05 -66.04 6.48
N ASN A 794 -5.87 -65.28 5.77
CA ASN A 794 -7.29 -65.12 6.08
C ASN A 794 -8.13 -66.20 5.37
N LYS A 795 -8.83 -67.03 6.16
CA LYS A 795 -9.62 -68.18 5.67
C LYS A 795 -10.82 -67.81 4.79
N ASN A 796 -11.27 -66.56 4.87
CA ASN A 796 -12.45 -66.03 4.18
C ASN A 796 -12.16 -65.60 2.74
N ILE A 797 -10.89 -65.64 2.32
CA ILE A 797 -10.48 -65.28 0.97
C ILE A 797 -10.44 -66.51 0.08
N SER A 798 -11.07 -66.39 -1.08
CA SER A 798 -11.12 -67.41 -2.13
C SER A 798 -9.86 -67.35 -3.01
N SER A 799 -9.50 -66.14 -3.46
CA SER A 799 -8.26 -65.89 -4.20
C SER A 799 -7.85 -64.42 -4.12
N TYR A 800 -6.59 -64.12 -4.40
CA TYR A 800 -6.12 -62.75 -4.58
C TYR A 800 -5.08 -62.69 -5.70
N ARG A 801 -5.09 -61.61 -6.48
CA ARG A 801 -4.13 -61.34 -7.56
C ARG A 801 -3.76 -59.87 -7.62
N TYR A 802 -2.65 -59.54 -8.27
CA TYR A 802 -2.38 -58.15 -8.61
C TYR A 802 -3.40 -57.63 -9.64
N GLY A 803 -3.62 -56.31 -9.64
CA GLY A 803 -4.45 -55.64 -10.64
C GLY A 803 -3.86 -55.80 -12.04
N GLY A 804 -4.73 -55.93 -13.06
CA GLY A 804 -4.34 -55.90 -14.46
C GLY A 804 -3.91 -54.50 -14.94
N GLU A 805 -3.57 -54.37 -16.22
CA GLU A 805 -3.11 -53.10 -16.83
C GLU A 805 -4.12 -51.94 -16.68
N ASN A 806 -5.42 -52.26 -16.65
CA ASN A 806 -6.50 -51.28 -16.44
C ASN A 806 -6.99 -51.18 -14.97
N GLU A 807 -6.37 -51.91 -14.03
CA GLU A 807 -6.76 -51.96 -12.60
C GLU A 807 -5.67 -51.43 -11.66
N GLY A 808 -4.65 -50.74 -12.19
CA GLY A 808 -3.56 -50.15 -11.41
C GLY A 808 -2.30 -51.01 -11.24
N GLY A 809 -2.23 -52.15 -11.94
CA GLY A 809 -1.04 -53.00 -12.01
C GLY A 809 -0.59 -53.54 -10.64
N PHE A 810 0.73 -53.63 -10.44
CA PHE A 810 1.33 -54.11 -9.19
C PHE A 810 1.14 -53.18 -7.98
N GLY A 811 0.52 -52.00 -8.15
CA GLY A 811 0.18 -51.08 -7.06
C GLY A 811 -1.16 -51.40 -6.37
N VAL A 812 -1.92 -52.35 -6.92
CA VAL A 812 -3.26 -52.73 -6.48
C VAL A 812 -3.33 -54.26 -6.34
N THR A 813 -3.95 -54.73 -5.27
CA THR A 813 -4.29 -56.15 -5.09
C THR A 813 -5.80 -56.31 -5.16
N VAL A 814 -6.27 -57.16 -6.06
CA VAL A 814 -7.67 -57.54 -6.19
C VAL A 814 -7.92 -58.79 -5.35
N VAL A 815 -8.83 -58.70 -4.39
CA VAL A 815 -9.21 -59.81 -3.51
C VAL A 815 -10.59 -60.33 -3.88
N THR A 816 -10.75 -61.65 -3.88
CA THR A 816 -12.04 -62.33 -4.03
C THR A 816 -12.34 -63.13 -2.77
N LEU A 817 -13.47 -62.84 -2.13
CA LEU A 817 -13.96 -63.50 -0.92
C LEU A 817 -14.72 -64.80 -1.27
N LYS A 818 -14.83 -65.73 -0.31
CA LYS A 818 -15.51 -67.02 -0.50
C LYS A 818 -17.04 -66.92 -0.57
#